data_AF-A0A821BWL5-F1
#
_entry.id   AF-A0A821BWL5-F1
#
_cell.length_a   1.000
_cell.length_b   1.000
_cell.length_c   1.000
_cell.angle_alpha   90.00
_cell.angle_beta   90.00
_cell.angle_gamma   90.00
#
_symmetry.space_group_name_H-M   'P 1'
#
loop_
_entity.id
_entity.type
_entity.pdbx_description
1 polymer ?
#
loop_
_entity_poly.entity_id
_entity_poly.type
_entity_poly.pdbx_seq_one_letter_code
_entity_poly.pdbx_strand_id
1 'polypeptide(L)'
;MENLPQTKKDIVSLMKEIPANNVVPQLLEQALGIEVPKLNISLVTGQCYNIINDCTVPITIFKLETNYTLSPIGYLMPSDIKCELNPEIKDICEFFRSNAEYIASRLKDLNVAGNINVNNHLFNVTARVGGDYNVISTNVDCNKFTKFAALREYRQFRLTLVNDVDLSQEFTAAVDNLPTFALKKLESVNKFKAFFQRFGTHVVTSCFGGGAMEFAVSVENKETLKSIEDIRRFASQLRADFGNVFGLGIDSTYTGGYQNESRTNLSGTSYNATLKGGDMTYHIRNLTQLSSDKASEHIEKWVQSLSVQPLMLNTNMHLMPLSYYARKHNPNAGQQIDLASQELFKDNLKYVPVSTRTPPPPRPDVPPPPPQQSSGCLKAGTLILLSDGCKLPIEMIHSGDMILDINLKPCKVIGANHMLMNGKKFYGFSKNNCFFTGGHIFARSKSNEFVVVSKQELLKDNPFVDELNVVEVQPGQSIEVMKIKNYTSTKDIVCESVTVFKDPTQYDAEVPVYFLIVENETGTYIANDYVCGHELPRFERWPNTLACLQKIFTSNAVKRNSVGEKLSPLAISEMEKTVDHIAKQLGKKFSSKSDTFFNDMTNIEPEGISTEFMAADLSLYLATMMEMLHDNYWSTFAMLIYGRCGNLIRDVLDNQKQKTVSSSVLLTL
;
A
#
# COMPACT_ATOMS: atom_id res chain seq x y z
N MET A 1 22.88 -6.31 -53.87
CA MET A 1 23.31 -5.83 -52.52
C MET A 1 22.92 -4.38 -52.25
N GLU A 2 22.67 -3.54 -53.27
CA GLU A 2 22.41 -2.09 -53.09
C GLU A 2 21.14 -1.73 -52.28
N ASN A 3 20.22 -2.66 -52.04
CA ASN A 3 18.96 -2.41 -51.32
C ASN A 3 18.92 -2.94 -49.88
N LEU A 4 20.04 -3.41 -49.32
CA LEU A 4 20.07 -3.89 -47.93
C LEU A 4 20.14 -2.70 -46.95
N PRO A 5 19.42 -2.73 -45.81
CA PRO A 5 19.48 -1.64 -44.83
C PRO A 5 20.91 -1.50 -44.29
N GLN A 6 21.48 -0.30 -44.45
CA GLN A 6 22.86 -0.01 -44.04
C GLN A 6 22.93 0.78 -42.73
N THR A 7 21.88 1.54 -42.41
CA THR A 7 21.88 2.37 -41.20
C THR A 7 21.20 1.66 -40.04
N LYS A 8 21.60 2.00 -38.80
CA LYS A 8 20.93 1.51 -37.59
C LYS A 8 19.42 1.72 -37.63
N LYS A 9 18.97 2.87 -38.15
CA LYS A 9 17.55 3.22 -38.30
C LYS A 9 16.83 2.26 -39.24
N ASP A 10 17.42 1.98 -40.41
CA ASP A 10 16.81 1.12 -41.42
C ASP A 10 16.77 -0.34 -40.94
N ILE A 11 17.83 -0.80 -40.26
CA ILE A 11 17.89 -2.14 -39.66
C ILE A 11 16.80 -2.28 -38.60
N VAL A 12 16.69 -1.35 -37.65
CA VAL A 12 15.66 -1.40 -36.59
C VAL A 12 14.25 -1.34 -37.19
N SER A 13 14.05 -0.57 -38.25
CA SER A 13 12.76 -0.48 -38.94
C SER A 13 12.40 -1.80 -39.61
N LEU A 14 13.35 -2.44 -40.31
CA LEU A 14 13.17 -3.79 -40.85
C LEU A 14 12.80 -4.78 -39.74
N MET A 15 13.50 -4.74 -38.60
CA MET A 15 13.29 -5.67 -37.50
C MET A 15 11.94 -5.53 -36.80
N LYS A 16 11.28 -4.37 -36.87
CA LYS A 16 9.93 -4.16 -36.31
C LYS A 16 8.84 -4.84 -37.15
N GLU A 17 9.05 -4.95 -38.46
CA GLU A 17 8.12 -5.59 -39.38
C GLU A 17 8.21 -7.12 -39.37
N ILE A 18 9.31 -7.66 -38.82
CA ILE A 18 9.52 -9.11 -38.72
C ILE A 18 9.01 -9.60 -37.36
N PRO A 19 8.19 -10.67 -37.31
CA PRO A 19 7.77 -11.27 -36.05
C PRO A 19 8.97 -11.64 -35.16
N ALA A 20 8.86 -11.34 -33.87
CA ALA A 20 9.95 -11.58 -32.91
C ALA A 20 10.31 -13.08 -32.85
N ASN A 21 11.49 -13.43 -33.37
CA ASN A 21 12.02 -14.78 -33.39
C ASN A 21 13.55 -14.75 -33.24
N ASN A 22 14.07 -15.53 -32.29
CA ASN A 22 15.50 -15.53 -31.94
C ASN A 22 16.42 -16.07 -33.05
N VAL A 23 15.88 -16.79 -34.03
CA VAL A 23 16.64 -17.32 -35.18
C VAL A 23 16.86 -16.24 -36.24
N VAL A 24 15.96 -15.24 -36.33
CA VAL A 24 16.01 -14.22 -37.39
C VAL A 24 17.30 -13.37 -37.33
N PRO A 25 17.73 -12.83 -36.18
CA PRO A 25 18.98 -12.06 -36.11
C PRO A 25 20.20 -12.86 -36.60
N GLN A 26 20.29 -14.15 -36.25
CA GLN A 26 21.38 -15.02 -36.66
C GLN A 26 21.37 -15.28 -38.18
N LEU A 27 20.19 -15.49 -38.75
CA LEU A 27 20.03 -15.67 -40.19
C LEU A 27 20.39 -14.39 -40.96
N LEU A 28 19.97 -13.22 -40.49
CA LEU A 28 20.29 -11.93 -41.13
C LEU A 28 21.79 -11.64 -41.11
N GLU A 29 22.45 -11.95 -40.00
CA GLU A 29 23.90 -11.80 -39.86
C GLU A 29 24.64 -12.77 -40.80
N GLN A 30 24.29 -14.06 -40.78
CA GLN A 30 24.99 -15.08 -41.58
C GLN A 30 24.73 -14.97 -43.09
N ALA A 31 23.49 -14.69 -43.49
CA ALA A 31 23.11 -14.68 -44.90
C ALA A 31 23.33 -13.32 -45.58
N LEU A 32 23.14 -12.22 -44.84
CA LEU A 32 23.14 -10.86 -45.40
C LEU A 32 24.18 -9.94 -44.79
N GLY A 33 24.91 -10.37 -43.75
CA GLY A 33 25.87 -9.52 -43.04
C GLY A 33 25.21 -8.38 -42.26
N ILE A 34 23.93 -8.50 -41.92
CA ILE A 34 23.18 -7.47 -41.17
C ILE A 34 23.20 -7.79 -39.68
N GLU A 35 23.94 -7.01 -38.90
CA GLU A 35 23.97 -7.13 -37.45
C GLU A 35 22.80 -6.36 -36.82
N VAL A 36 21.93 -7.06 -36.09
CA VAL A 36 20.82 -6.43 -35.36
C VAL A 36 21.38 -5.67 -34.15
N PRO A 37 21.09 -4.37 -34.01
CA PRO A 37 21.67 -3.59 -32.93
C PRO A 37 21.11 -4.02 -31.56
N LYS A 38 21.98 -4.04 -30.56
CA LYS A 38 21.59 -4.05 -29.14
C LYS A 38 21.06 -2.68 -28.75
N LEU A 39 20.12 -2.64 -27.82
CA LEU A 39 19.63 -1.37 -27.30
C LEU A 39 20.72 -0.69 -26.45
N ASN A 40 21.49 0.21 -27.07
CA ASN A 40 22.59 0.93 -26.44
C ASN A 40 22.10 2.15 -25.63
N ILE A 41 21.23 1.91 -24.65
CA ILE A 41 20.85 2.90 -23.64
C ILE A 41 21.11 2.29 -22.27
N SER A 42 21.40 3.14 -21.27
CA SER A 42 21.49 2.67 -19.88
C SER A 42 20.13 2.12 -19.47
N LEU A 43 20.00 0.79 -19.48
CA LEU A 43 18.77 0.10 -19.09
C LEU A 43 18.52 0.41 -17.62
N VAL A 44 17.46 1.16 -17.34
CA VAL A 44 17.08 1.52 -15.97
C VAL A 44 16.41 0.33 -15.28
N THR A 45 15.67 -0.49 -16.03
CA THR A 45 15.10 -1.76 -15.51
C THR A 45 16.23 -2.69 -15.08
N GLY A 46 16.12 -3.23 -13.87
CA GLY A 46 17.14 -4.05 -13.21
C GLY A 46 18.18 -3.25 -12.41
N GLN A 47 18.21 -1.92 -12.52
CA GLN A 47 19.09 -1.08 -11.71
C GLN A 47 18.53 -0.86 -10.31
N CYS A 48 19.45 -0.66 -9.37
CA CYS A 48 19.20 -0.19 -8.03
C CYS A 48 18.59 1.24 -8.04
N TYR A 49 17.83 1.56 -7.00
CA TYR A 49 17.17 2.85 -6.82
C TYR A 49 17.27 3.31 -5.37
N ASN A 50 17.66 4.57 -5.18
CA ASN A 50 17.67 5.22 -3.88
C ASN A 50 16.44 6.10 -3.75
N ILE A 51 15.44 5.64 -3.00
CA ILE A 51 14.19 6.39 -2.79
C ILE A 51 14.45 7.76 -2.15
N ILE A 52 15.37 7.85 -1.18
CA ILE A 52 15.60 9.09 -0.43
C ILE A 52 16.13 10.20 -1.33
N ASN A 53 16.93 9.83 -2.32
CA ASN A 53 17.50 10.76 -3.29
C ASN A 53 16.70 10.83 -4.61
N ASP A 54 15.60 10.08 -4.72
CA ASP A 54 14.80 9.90 -5.95
C ASP A 54 15.67 9.69 -7.20
N CYS A 55 16.64 8.78 -7.10
CA CYS A 55 17.58 8.54 -8.20
C CYS A 55 17.94 7.06 -8.37
N THR A 56 18.21 6.69 -9.62
CA THR A 56 18.78 5.39 -9.99
C THR A 56 20.23 5.32 -9.55
N VAL A 57 20.62 4.18 -9.01
CA VAL A 57 22.02 3.83 -8.78
C VAL A 57 22.43 2.89 -9.91
N PRO A 58 23.47 3.22 -10.71
CA PRO A 58 23.83 2.47 -11.94
C PRO A 58 24.55 1.15 -11.63
N ILE A 59 23.93 0.33 -10.79
CA ILE A 59 24.37 -0.99 -10.35
C ILE A 59 23.14 -1.90 -10.44
N THR A 60 23.33 -3.15 -10.85
CA THR A 60 22.28 -4.15 -10.81
C THR A 60 22.61 -5.21 -9.77
N ILE A 61 21.57 -5.72 -9.10
CA ILE A 61 21.69 -6.87 -8.19
C ILE A 61 21.52 -8.20 -8.90
N PHE A 62 21.30 -8.18 -10.22
CA PHE A 62 21.02 -9.37 -11.02
C PHE A 62 22.20 -9.78 -11.85
N LYS A 63 22.31 -11.07 -12.11
CA LYS A 63 23.16 -11.64 -13.15
C LYS A 63 22.33 -11.69 -14.43
N LEU A 64 22.19 -10.54 -15.09
CA LEU A 64 21.52 -10.48 -16.39
C LEU A 64 22.28 -11.38 -17.38
N GLU A 65 21.56 -12.31 -17.99
CA GLU A 65 22.09 -13.27 -18.92
C GLU A 65 22.76 -12.58 -20.11
N THR A 66 23.76 -13.25 -20.69
CA THR A 66 24.36 -12.86 -21.96
C THR A 66 23.49 -13.24 -23.15
N ASN A 67 22.35 -13.89 -22.93
CA ASN A 67 21.42 -14.28 -23.97
C ASN A 67 20.58 -13.07 -24.38
N TYR A 68 20.59 -12.76 -25.67
CA TYR A 68 19.80 -11.66 -26.22
C TYR A 68 18.66 -12.21 -27.05
N THR A 69 17.49 -11.59 -26.91
CA THR A 69 16.28 -11.90 -27.69
C THR A 69 15.86 -10.68 -28.48
N LEU A 70 15.20 -10.91 -29.61
CA LEU A 70 14.67 -9.82 -30.44
C LEU A 70 13.41 -9.24 -29.78
N SER A 71 13.46 -7.97 -29.43
CA SER A 71 12.33 -7.24 -28.86
C SER A 71 11.36 -6.71 -29.92
N PRO A 72 10.10 -6.43 -29.56
CA PRO A 72 9.11 -5.82 -30.47
C PRO A 72 9.51 -4.44 -31.03
N ILE A 73 10.50 -3.76 -30.42
CA ILE A 73 11.00 -2.47 -30.89
C ILE A 73 12.18 -2.61 -31.87
N GLY A 74 12.50 -3.83 -32.32
CA GLY A 74 13.53 -4.10 -33.32
C GLY A 74 14.96 -4.14 -32.78
N TYR A 75 15.14 -4.22 -31.46
CA TYR A 75 16.43 -4.29 -30.78
C TYR A 75 16.68 -5.65 -30.13
N LEU A 76 17.94 -6.04 -30.04
CA LEU A 76 18.36 -7.13 -29.15
C LEU A 76 18.37 -6.65 -27.69
N MET A 77 17.75 -7.43 -26.79
CA MET A 77 17.68 -7.18 -25.35
C MET A 77 17.99 -8.44 -24.53
N PRO A 78 18.52 -8.31 -23.30
CA PRO A 78 18.67 -9.46 -22.39
C PRO A 78 17.34 -10.21 -22.21
N SER A 79 17.37 -11.55 -22.24
CA SER A 79 16.20 -12.42 -22.03
C SER A 79 15.46 -12.17 -20.71
N ASP A 80 16.18 -11.70 -19.68
CA ASP A 80 15.64 -11.36 -18.37
C ASP A 80 14.76 -10.10 -18.34
N ILE A 81 14.71 -9.36 -19.46
CA ILE A 81 13.95 -8.13 -19.59
C ILE A 81 12.92 -8.30 -20.70
N LYS A 82 11.65 -8.34 -20.30
CA LYS A 82 10.52 -8.34 -21.20
C LYS A 82 10.31 -6.93 -21.77
N CYS A 83 10.13 -6.83 -23.08
CA CYS A 83 9.77 -5.60 -23.76
C CYS A 83 8.39 -5.74 -24.41
N GLU A 84 7.52 -4.77 -24.14
CA GLU A 84 6.16 -4.70 -24.71
C GLU A 84 5.96 -3.34 -25.37
N LEU A 85 5.37 -3.32 -26.56
CA LEU A 85 4.91 -2.06 -27.16
C LEU A 85 3.79 -1.47 -26.28
N ASN A 86 3.94 -0.20 -25.94
CA ASN A 86 2.97 0.51 -25.12
C ASN A 86 2.97 1.99 -25.52
N PRO A 87 2.40 2.32 -26.70
CA PRO A 87 2.32 3.69 -27.18
C PRO A 87 1.31 4.47 -26.31
N GLU A 88 1.81 5.43 -25.54
CA GLU A 88 1.02 6.29 -24.67
C GLU A 88 1.63 7.69 -24.65
N ILE A 89 0.80 8.73 -24.66
CA ILE A 89 1.24 10.09 -24.38
C ILE A 89 0.76 10.44 -22.97
N LYS A 90 1.68 10.83 -22.09
CA LYS A 90 1.33 11.24 -20.72
C LYS A 90 1.75 12.68 -20.46
N ASP A 91 0.81 13.49 -19.99
CA ASP A 91 1.04 14.84 -19.53
C ASP A 91 1.09 14.90 -18.02
N ILE A 92 2.12 15.56 -17.50
CA ILE A 92 2.37 15.69 -16.07
C ILE A 92 2.61 17.17 -15.78
N CYS A 93 1.64 17.77 -15.09
CA CYS A 93 1.70 19.17 -14.68
C CYS A 93 0.99 19.25 -13.33
N GLU A 94 1.64 18.74 -12.30
CA GLU A 94 1.08 18.61 -10.96
C GLU A 94 1.59 19.70 -10.02
N PHE A 95 0.72 20.13 -9.10
CA PHE A 95 0.99 21.19 -8.14
C PHE A 95 0.70 20.67 -6.73
N PHE A 96 1.68 20.79 -5.85
CA PHE A 96 1.59 20.32 -4.46
C PHE A 96 1.66 21.50 -3.50
N ARG A 97 0.92 21.42 -2.41
CA ARG A 97 0.88 22.45 -1.36
C ARG A 97 2.01 22.31 -0.36
N SER A 98 2.64 21.14 -0.30
CA SER A 98 3.73 20.84 0.61
C SER A 98 4.66 19.78 0.02
N ASN A 99 5.88 19.69 0.58
CA ASN A 99 6.81 18.62 0.23
C ASN A 99 6.25 17.23 0.57
N ALA A 100 5.45 17.12 1.63
CA ALA A 100 4.83 15.87 2.06
C ALA A 100 3.83 15.34 1.02
N GLU A 101 2.97 16.21 0.48
CA GLU A 101 2.03 15.85 -0.59
C GLU A 101 2.78 15.40 -1.85
N TYR A 102 3.85 16.11 -2.22
CA TYR A 102 4.71 15.73 -3.33
C TYR A 102 5.34 14.35 -3.12
N ILE A 103 5.96 14.10 -1.96
CA ILE A 103 6.58 12.80 -1.65
C ILE A 103 5.54 11.67 -1.73
N ALA A 104 4.35 11.88 -1.17
CA ALA A 104 3.28 10.88 -1.23
C ALA A 104 2.86 10.57 -2.67
N SER A 105 2.68 11.59 -3.51
CA SER A 105 2.36 11.39 -4.94
C SER A 105 3.51 10.70 -5.68
N ARG A 106 4.75 11.11 -5.41
CA ARG A 106 5.94 10.54 -6.03
C ARG A 106 6.14 9.07 -5.69
N LEU A 107 5.97 8.69 -4.42
CA LEU A 107 6.05 7.28 -4.00
C LEU A 107 4.96 6.42 -4.66
N LYS A 108 3.76 6.99 -4.87
CA LYS A 108 2.68 6.35 -5.63
C LYS A 108 3.08 6.16 -7.09
N ASP A 109 3.64 7.17 -7.74
CA ASP A 109 4.10 7.09 -9.14
C ASP A 109 5.23 6.07 -9.34
N LEU A 110 6.03 5.82 -8.30
CA LEU A 110 7.06 4.79 -8.23
C LEU A 110 6.54 3.39 -7.88
N ASN A 111 5.22 3.25 -7.70
CA ASN A 111 4.52 2.03 -7.30
C ASN A 111 5.20 1.34 -6.10
N VAL A 112 5.64 2.14 -5.13
CA VAL A 112 6.26 1.64 -3.91
C VAL A 112 5.13 1.18 -2.99
N ALA A 113 5.02 -0.13 -2.79
CA ALA A 113 3.99 -0.71 -1.94
C ALA A 113 4.24 -0.39 -0.45
N GLY A 114 3.15 -0.16 0.29
CA GLY A 114 3.16 0.08 1.73
C GLY A 114 3.30 1.55 2.15
N ASN A 115 2.94 1.84 3.41
CA ASN A 115 3.11 3.17 4.02
C ASN A 115 4.60 3.39 4.38
N ILE A 116 5.44 3.69 3.39
CA ILE A 116 6.79 4.18 3.68
C ILE A 116 6.65 5.58 4.26
N ASN A 117 6.79 5.68 5.58
CA ASN A 117 6.87 6.95 6.28
C ASN A 117 8.27 7.55 6.09
N VAL A 118 8.48 8.15 4.92
CA VAL A 118 9.70 8.91 4.64
C VAL A 118 9.61 10.24 5.38
N ASN A 119 10.59 10.51 6.22
CA ASN A 119 10.74 11.81 6.86
C ASN A 119 10.90 12.88 5.76
N ASN A 120 10.00 13.87 5.72
CA ASN A 120 9.97 14.92 4.71
C ASN A 120 11.29 15.70 4.58
N HIS A 121 12.12 15.71 5.62
CA HIS A 121 13.43 16.36 5.62
C HIS A 121 14.53 15.55 4.94
N LEU A 122 14.36 14.23 4.81
CA LEU A 122 15.33 13.35 4.21
C LEU A 122 15.22 13.26 2.70
N PHE A 123 14.00 13.37 2.18
CA PHE A 123 13.76 13.30 0.75
C PHE A 123 14.44 14.53 0.11
N ASN A 124 15.71 14.37 -0.26
CA ASN A 124 16.60 15.44 -0.68
C ASN A 124 16.39 15.76 -2.16
N VAL A 125 15.11 15.88 -2.51
CA VAL A 125 14.69 16.41 -3.77
C VAL A 125 14.26 17.83 -3.45
N THR A 126 15.17 18.78 -3.67
CA THR A 126 14.70 20.08 -4.12
C THR A 126 13.82 19.78 -5.32
N ALA A 127 12.49 19.96 -5.18
CA ALA A 127 11.50 19.70 -6.22
C ALA A 127 12.15 20.04 -7.55
N ARG A 128 12.47 19.00 -8.35
CA ARG A 128 13.51 19.07 -9.39
C ARG A 128 13.34 20.41 -10.09
N VAL A 129 14.27 21.34 -9.92
CA VAL A 129 14.10 22.67 -10.51
C VAL A 129 14.26 22.49 -12.02
N GLY A 130 13.14 22.35 -12.73
CA GLY A 130 13.07 21.90 -14.12
C GLY A 130 12.58 20.46 -14.33
N GLY A 131 12.08 19.77 -13.31
CA GLY A 131 11.40 18.48 -13.42
C GLY A 131 9.92 18.57 -13.04
N ASP A 132 9.21 17.52 -13.41
CA ASP A 132 7.77 17.35 -13.71
C ASP A 132 6.75 17.79 -12.64
N TYR A 133 7.20 18.24 -11.47
CA TYR A 133 6.39 18.46 -10.27
C TYR A 133 6.63 19.85 -9.68
N ASN A 134 5.54 20.57 -9.39
CA ASN A 134 5.59 21.94 -8.86
C ASN A 134 5.23 21.95 -7.38
N VAL A 135 6.18 22.23 -6.49
CA VAL A 135 5.88 22.43 -5.07
C VAL A 135 5.71 23.92 -4.80
N ILE A 136 4.51 24.32 -4.40
CA ILE A 136 4.18 25.71 -4.10
C ILE A 136 4.77 26.04 -2.72
N SER A 137 5.92 26.74 -2.68
CA SER A 137 6.47 27.24 -1.42
C SER A 137 5.77 28.54 -1.02
N THR A 138 5.36 28.64 0.25
CA THR A 138 4.75 29.86 0.82
C THR A 138 5.75 31.01 0.97
N ASN A 139 7.05 30.73 1.00
CA ASN A 139 8.12 31.74 0.95
C ASN A 139 8.42 32.12 -0.50
N VAL A 140 7.47 32.81 -1.14
CA VAL A 140 7.70 33.45 -2.44
C VAL A 140 8.57 34.67 -2.18
N ASP A 141 9.87 34.55 -2.43
CA ASP A 141 10.80 35.67 -2.40
C ASP A 141 10.36 36.66 -3.49
N CYS A 142 9.67 37.73 -3.10
CA CYS A 142 8.96 38.66 -3.98
C CYS A 142 9.87 39.42 -4.97
N ASN A 143 11.19 39.27 -4.84
CA ASN A 143 12.20 39.84 -5.72
C ASN A 143 12.71 38.88 -6.81
N LYS A 144 12.14 37.67 -6.96
CA LYS A 144 12.64 36.63 -7.88
C LYS A 144 11.54 36.04 -8.77
N PHE A 145 11.92 35.62 -9.98
CA PHE A 145 11.08 34.87 -10.90
C PHE A 145 10.54 33.58 -10.26
N THR A 146 9.24 33.30 -10.47
CA THR A 146 8.64 32.01 -10.11
C THR A 146 8.77 31.05 -11.29
N LYS A 147 9.28 29.85 -11.06
CA LYS A 147 9.44 28.81 -12.10
C LYS A 147 8.39 27.73 -11.93
N PHE A 148 7.76 27.36 -13.03
CA PHE A 148 6.85 26.24 -13.15
C PHE A 148 7.39 25.25 -14.17
N ALA A 149 7.08 23.98 -13.97
CA ALA A 149 7.44 22.88 -14.85
C ALA A 149 6.20 22.11 -15.31
N ALA A 150 6.21 21.66 -16.56
CA ALA A 150 5.32 20.64 -17.07
C ALA A 150 6.16 19.64 -17.87
N LEU A 151 5.77 18.37 -17.83
CA LEU A 151 6.40 17.30 -18.59
C LEU A 151 5.36 16.67 -19.51
N ARG A 152 5.78 16.38 -20.73
CA ARG A 152 5.10 15.42 -21.60
C ARG A 152 6.01 14.26 -21.92
N GLU A 153 5.50 13.05 -21.71
CA GLU A 153 6.16 11.82 -22.13
C GLU A 153 5.48 11.25 -23.38
N TYR A 154 6.29 10.84 -24.35
CA TYR A 154 5.90 10.00 -25.47
C TYR A 154 6.43 8.60 -25.19
N ARG A 155 5.62 7.76 -24.57
CA ARG A 155 5.95 6.37 -24.24
C ARG A 155 5.72 5.53 -25.48
N GLN A 156 6.69 4.70 -25.83
CA GLN A 156 6.63 3.81 -26.98
C GLN A 156 6.58 2.35 -26.57
N PHE A 157 7.26 2.01 -25.48
CA PHE A 157 7.36 0.66 -24.97
C PHE A 157 7.55 0.66 -23.45
N ARG A 158 7.33 -0.51 -22.86
CA ARG A 158 7.58 -0.79 -21.45
C ARG A 158 8.59 -1.91 -21.33
N LEU A 159 9.55 -1.73 -20.42
CA LEU A 159 10.48 -2.78 -20.01
C LEU A 159 10.05 -3.30 -18.64
N THR A 160 10.11 -4.62 -18.47
CA THR A 160 9.77 -5.28 -17.20
C THR A 160 10.76 -6.41 -16.95
N LEU A 161 11.34 -6.43 -15.75
CA LEU A 161 12.20 -7.51 -15.29
C LEU A 161 11.36 -8.79 -15.07
N VAL A 162 11.87 -9.94 -15.53
CA VAL A 162 11.26 -11.24 -15.26
C VAL A 162 11.39 -11.58 -13.76
N ASN A 163 10.44 -12.32 -13.19
CA ASN A 163 10.37 -12.53 -11.73
C ASN A 163 11.51 -13.38 -11.14
N ASP A 164 12.12 -14.24 -11.94
CA ASP A 164 13.06 -15.29 -11.52
C ASP A 164 14.47 -15.10 -12.11
N VAL A 165 14.97 -13.86 -12.04
CA VAL A 165 16.33 -13.55 -12.48
C VAL A 165 17.30 -13.84 -11.34
N ASP A 166 18.40 -14.53 -11.67
CA ASP A 166 19.46 -14.86 -10.73
C ASP A 166 20.10 -13.60 -10.14
N LEU A 167 20.45 -13.68 -8.85
CA LEU A 167 21.15 -12.59 -8.16
C LEU A 167 22.65 -12.61 -8.49
N SER A 168 23.24 -11.42 -8.57
CA SER A 168 24.68 -11.27 -8.78
C SER A 168 25.46 -11.72 -7.55
N GLN A 169 26.65 -12.28 -7.78
CA GLN A 169 27.54 -12.71 -6.69
C GLN A 169 27.96 -11.54 -5.79
N GLU A 170 28.10 -10.33 -6.37
CA GLU A 170 28.41 -9.12 -5.59
C GLU A 170 27.30 -8.82 -4.58
N PHE A 171 26.03 -8.88 -5.02
CA PHE A 171 24.90 -8.60 -4.15
C PHE A 171 24.72 -9.67 -3.07
N THR A 172 24.77 -10.95 -3.44
CA THR A 172 24.63 -12.05 -2.46
C THR A 172 25.75 -12.03 -1.42
N ALA A 173 26.99 -11.79 -1.84
CA ALA A 173 28.11 -11.61 -0.91
C ALA A 173 27.92 -10.39 0.00
N ALA A 174 27.38 -9.27 -0.51
CA ALA A 174 27.09 -8.11 0.32
C ALA A 174 25.99 -8.41 1.36
N VAL A 175 24.95 -9.15 0.97
CA VAL A 175 23.86 -9.59 1.86
C VAL A 175 24.39 -10.52 2.95
N ASP A 176 25.23 -11.50 2.62
CA ASP A 176 25.78 -12.45 3.59
C ASP A 176 26.74 -11.80 4.62
N ASN A 177 27.33 -10.66 4.26
CA ASN A 177 28.22 -9.90 5.14
C ASN A 177 27.47 -8.93 6.08
N LEU A 178 26.14 -8.81 5.98
CA LEU A 178 25.36 -7.96 6.87
C LEU A 178 25.20 -8.60 8.27
N PRO A 179 25.46 -7.84 9.34
CA PRO A 179 25.21 -8.31 10.70
C PRO A 179 23.71 -8.25 11.01
N THR A 180 23.30 -8.85 12.13
CA THR A 180 21.99 -8.54 12.72
C THR A 180 21.88 -7.02 12.96
N PHE A 181 20.76 -6.44 12.55
CA PHE A 181 20.51 -5.02 12.68
C PHE A 181 20.35 -4.64 14.16
N ALA A 182 21.13 -3.65 14.61
CA ALA A 182 21.05 -3.13 15.96
C ALA A 182 21.53 -1.67 16.02
N LEU A 183 20.64 -0.73 16.31
CA LEU A 183 20.96 0.70 16.46
C LEU A 183 21.99 1.00 17.56
N LYS A 184 22.08 0.11 18.56
CA LYS A 184 23.04 0.18 19.67
C LYS A 184 24.42 -0.37 19.32
N LYS A 185 24.65 -0.83 18.09
CA LYS A 185 25.96 -1.32 17.61
C LYS A 185 26.41 -0.45 16.44
N LEU A 186 27.46 0.34 16.65
CA LEU A 186 28.01 1.26 15.65
C LEU A 186 28.37 0.55 14.34
N GLU A 187 29.01 -0.62 14.44
CA GLU A 187 29.37 -1.43 13.27
C GLU A 187 28.15 -1.86 12.45
N SER A 188 27.07 -2.27 13.12
CA SER A 188 25.81 -2.66 12.46
C SER A 188 25.24 -1.48 11.66
N VAL A 189 25.07 -0.33 12.29
CA VAL A 189 24.57 0.90 11.62
C VAL A 189 25.45 1.28 10.43
N ASN A 190 26.78 1.25 10.58
CA ASN A 190 27.70 1.61 9.50
C ASN A 190 27.64 0.64 8.32
N LYS A 191 27.54 -0.68 8.57
CA LYS A 191 27.41 -1.69 7.52
C LYS A 191 26.09 -1.51 6.73
N PHE A 192 24.98 -1.26 7.40
CA PHE A 192 23.70 -0.99 6.71
C PHE A 192 23.72 0.34 5.95
N LYS A 193 24.34 1.40 6.49
CA LYS A 193 24.55 2.65 5.73
C LYS A 193 25.35 2.42 4.46
N ALA A 194 26.48 1.73 4.57
CA ALA A 194 27.33 1.41 3.42
C ALA A 194 26.57 0.57 2.37
N PHE A 195 25.77 -0.40 2.82
CA PHE A 195 24.90 -1.19 1.96
C PHE A 195 23.90 -0.33 1.19
N PHE A 196 23.13 0.53 1.87
CA PHE A 196 22.15 1.40 1.22
C PHE A 196 22.79 2.50 0.36
N GLN A 197 23.99 2.95 0.71
CA GLN A 197 24.76 3.87 -0.12
C GLN A 197 25.21 3.21 -1.43
N ARG A 198 25.60 1.93 -1.37
CA ARG A 198 26.04 1.16 -2.53
C ARG A 198 24.88 0.74 -3.43
N PHE A 199 23.82 0.17 -2.87
CA PHE A 199 22.74 -0.46 -3.64
C PHE A 199 21.43 0.35 -3.67
N GLY A 200 21.37 1.51 -3.01
CA GLY A 200 20.08 2.17 -2.79
C GLY A 200 19.19 1.37 -1.85
N THR A 201 17.88 1.52 -1.96
CA THR A 201 16.88 0.81 -1.11
C THR A 201 15.97 -0.11 -1.91
N HIS A 202 15.86 0.13 -3.22
CA HIS A 202 14.94 -0.56 -4.12
C HIS A 202 15.64 -0.95 -5.42
N VAL A 203 14.92 -1.66 -6.27
CA VAL A 203 15.31 -2.03 -7.62
C VAL A 203 14.18 -1.64 -8.57
N VAL A 204 14.51 -1.11 -9.73
CA VAL A 204 13.54 -0.81 -10.77
C VAL A 204 13.14 -2.10 -11.48
N THR A 205 11.92 -2.56 -11.28
CA THR A 205 11.38 -3.77 -11.93
C THR A 205 10.65 -3.47 -13.21
N SER A 206 10.21 -2.22 -13.42
CA SER A 206 9.62 -1.79 -14.69
C SER A 206 9.79 -0.29 -14.91
N CYS A 207 10.02 0.11 -16.17
CA CYS A 207 10.01 1.50 -16.60
C CYS A 207 9.55 1.64 -18.06
N PHE A 208 9.16 2.84 -18.45
CA PHE A 208 8.81 3.15 -19.83
C PHE A 208 10.03 3.61 -20.64
N GLY A 209 9.96 3.37 -21.96
CA GLY A 209 10.91 3.89 -22.94
C GLY A 209 10.24 4.75 -23.99
N GLY A 210 10.92 5.82 -24.40
CA GLY A 210 10.40 6.73 -25.42
C GLY A 210 11.12 8.08 -25.39
N GLY A 211 10.39 9.17 -25.19
CA GLY A 211 10.94 10.52 -25.14
C GLY A 211 10.20 11.40 -24.15
N ALA A 212 10.87 12.46 -23.70
CA ALA A 212 10.32 13.42 -22.76
C ALA A 212 10.49 14.84 -23.29
N MET A 213 9.50 15.69 -23.05
CA MET A 213 9.54 17.10 -23.35
C MET A 213 9.22 17.90 -22.09
N GLU A 214 10.23 18.58 -21.58
CA GLU A 214 10.17 19.36 -20.34
C GLU A 214 9.96 20.82 -20.66
N PHE A 215 8.95 21.41 -20.04
CA PHE A 215 8.57 22.80 -20.21
C PHE A 215 8.81 23.53 -18.91
N ALA A 216 9.70 24.51 -18.93
CA ALA A 216 9.92 25.40 -17.82
C ALA A 216 9.37 26.78 -18.17
N VAL A 217 8.49 27.31 -17.31
CA VAL A 217 7.91 28.64 -17.44
C VAL A 217 8.39 29.50 -16.28
N SER A 218 9.07 30.60 -16.59
CA SER A 218 9.52 31.56 -15.58
C SER A 218 8.69 32.83 -15.68
N VAL A 219 8.02 33.22 -14.60
CA VAL A 219 7.16 34.39 -14.50
C VAL A 219 7.84 35.45 -13.66
N GLU A 220 8.00 36.66 -14.20
CA GLU A 220 8.51 37.82 -13.44
C GLU A 220 7.49 38.23 -12.37
N ASN A 221 7.94 38.23 -11.11
CA ASN A 221 7.06 38.21 -9.95
C ASN A 221 6.68 39.63 -9.47
N LYS A 222 6.41 40.53 -10.42
CA LYS A 222 6.22 41.96 -10.10
C LYS A 222 4.88 42.22 -9.41
N GLU A 223 3.77 41.57 -9.82
CA GLU A 223 2.46 41.73 -9.14
C GLU A 223 1.47 40.54 -9.25
N THR A 224 1.79 39.51 -10.04
CA THR A 224 0.79 38.56 -10.59
C THR A 224 0.50 37.31 -9.74
N LEU A 225 1.38 36.94 -8.80
CA LEU A 225 1.28 35.71 -8.01
C LEU A 225 1.32 36.00 -6.50
N LYS A 226 0.41 36.86 -6.03
CA LYS A 226 0.37 37.30 -4.63
C LYS A 226 -0.28 36.29 -3.69
N SER A 227 -1.06 35.35 -4.21
CA SER A 227 -1.77 34.34 -3.43
C SER A 227 -1.60 32.92 -3.98
N ILE A 228 -1.86 31.92 -3.15
CA ILE A 228 -1.92 30.51 -3.57
C ILE A 228 -2.98 30.32 -4.67
N GLU A 229 -4.07 31.09 -4.64
CA GLU A 229 -5.13 31.00 -5.65
C GLU A 229 -4.68 31.58 -7.01
N ASP A 230 -3.87 32.64 -7.00
CA ASP A 230 -3.24 33.14 -8.22
C ASP A 230 -2.30 32.10 -8.84
N ILE A 231 -1.53 31.39 -8.01
CA ILE A 231 -0.67 30.29 -8.45
C ILE A 231 -1.51 29.16 -9.05
N ARG A 232 -2.66 28.81 -8.46
CA ARG A 232 -3.57 27.78 -9.01
C ARG A 232 -4.23 28.20 -10.31
N ARG A 233 -4.65 29.46 -10.41
CA ARG A 233 -5.20 30.00 -11.66
C ARG A 233 -4.15 30.02 -12.75
N PHE A 234 -2.93 30.46 -12.43
CA PHE A 234 -1.80 30.43 -13.35
C PHE A 234 -1.43 29.00 -13.75
N ALA A 235 -1.42 28.06 -12.81
CA ALA A 235 -1.22 26.64 -13.05
C ALA A 235 -2.25 26.05 -14.03
N SER A 236 -3.52 26.41 -13.85
CA SER A 236 -4.62 25.97 -14.71
C SER A 236 -4.49 26.56 -16.12
N GLN A 237 -4.14 27.85 -16.21
CA GLN A 237 -3.85 28.51 -17.48
C GLN A 237 -2.65 27.89 -18.18
N LEU A 238 -1.57 27.62 -17.44
CA LEU A 238 -0.37 26.97 -17.97
C LEU A 238 -0.69 25.60 -18.56
N ARG A 239 -1.55 24.81 -17.89
CA ARG A 239 -2.01 23.53 -18.41
C ARG A 239 -2.85 23.67 -19.69
N ALA A 240 -3.68 24.71 -19.79
CA ALA A 240 -4.44 25.00 -21.00
C ALA A 240 -3.53 25.47 -22.16
N ASP A 241 -2.63 26.41 -21.89
CA ASP A 241 -1.64 26.92 -22.84
C ASP A 241 -0.74 25.79 -23.32
N PHE A 242 -0.38 24.86 -22.43
CA PHE A 242 0.37 23.67 -22.75
C PHE A 242 -0.29 22.83 -23.85
N GLY A 243 -1.60 22.58 -23.75
CA GLY A 243 -2.37 21.91 -24.79
C GLY A 243 -2.45 22.70 -26.10
N ASN A 244 -2.64 24.01 -26.00
CA ASN A 244 -2.84 24.88 -27.15
C ASN A 244 -1.56 25.16 -27.94
N VAL A 245 -0.40 25.31 -27.28
CA VAL A 245 0.87 25.63 -27.95
C VAL A 245 1.34 24.52 -28.88
N PHE A 246 0.96 23.27 -28.62
CA PHE A 246 1.40 22.12 -29.41
C PHE A 246 0.29 21.49 -30.26
N GLY A 247 -0.85 22.18 -30.43
CA GLY A 247 -1.92 21.74 -31.33
C GLY A 247 -2.60 20.43 -30.90
N LEU A 248 -2.74 20.21 -29.59
CA LEU A 248 -2.99 18.87 -29.05
C LEU A 248 -4.45 18.50 -28.87
N GLY A 249 -5.37 19.34 -29.32
CA GLY A 249 -6.81 19.08 -29.21
C GLY A 249 -7.17 18.61 -27.80
N ILE A 250 -6.93 19.44 -26.77
CA ILE A 250 -7.56 19.18 -25.48
C ILE A 250 -9.06 19.15 -25.74
N ASP A 251 -9.66 17.99 -25.51
CA ASP A 251 -11.09 17.74 -25.62
C ASP A 251 -11.82 18.88 -24.90
N SER A 252 -12.63 19.65 -25.63
CA SER A 252 -13.21 20.93 -25.20
C SER A 252 -14.24 20.79 -24.06
N THR A 253 -14.27 19.66 -23.37
CA THR A 253 -15.23 19.36 -22.30
C THR A 253 -14.92 20.10 -20.99
N TYR A 254 -13.72 20.67 -20.84
CA TYR A 254 -13.33 21.51 -19.70
C TYR A 254 -13.29 23.02 -20.01
N THR A 255 -13.85 23.47 -21.14
CA THR A 255 -13.99 24.92 -21.41
C THR A 255 -15.22 25.48 -20.73
N GLY A 256 -15.14 25.65 -19.41
CA GLY A 256 -15.95 26.66 -18.73
C GLY A 256 -15.54 28.05 -19.22
N GLY A 257 -16.16 28.53 -20.31
CA GLY A 257 -16.26 29.95 -20.65
C GLY A 257 -15.01 30.71 -21.13
N TYR A 258 -13.82 30.11 -21.19
CA TYR A 258 -12.63 30.78 -21.75
C TYR A 258 -12.66 30.74 -23.28
N GLN A 259 -13.27 31.76 -23.89
CA GLN A 259 -13.18 31.98 -25.33
C GLN A 259 -11.73 32.23 -25.75
N ASN A 260 -11.41 31.86 -26.99
CA ASN A 260 -10.14 31.96 -27.73
C ASN A 260 -9.54 33.39 -27.85
N GLU A 261 -9.82 34.29 -26.91
CA GLU A 261 -9.33 35.66 -26.91
C GLU A 261 -7.84 35.72 -26.54
N SER A 262 -7.00 35.52 -27.57
CA SER A 262 -5.56 35.78 -27.59
C SER A 262 -4.74 34.98 -26.58
N ARG A 263 -3.60 34.44 -27.00
CA ARG A 263 -2.51 34.13 -26.05
C ARG A 263 -2.28 35.40 -25.25
N THR A 264 -2.76 35.47 -24.02
CA THR A 264 -2.44 36.59 -23.14
C THR A 264 -0.96 36.45 -22.88
N ASN A 265 -0.16 37.15 -23.69
CA ASN A 265 1.27 37.31 -23.47
C ASN A 265 1.41 38.06 -22.14
N LEU A 266 1.35 37.31 -21.04
CA LEU A 266 1.62 37.82 -19.71
C LEU A 266 3.03 38.40 -19.76
N SER A 267 3.11 39.72 -19.74
CA SER A 267 4.38 40.45 -19.76
C SER A 267 5.28 39.92 -18.65
N GLY A 268 6.53 39.61 -18.99
CA GLY A 268 7.49 39.02 -18.05
C GLY A 268 7.42 37.49 -17.92
N THR A 269 6.67 36.78 -18.76
CA THR A 269 6.72 35.31 -18.83
C THR A 269 7.72 34.84 -19.89
N SER A 270 8.58 33.90 -19.53
CA SER A 270 9.50 33.23 -20.46
C SER A 270 9.27 31.73 -20.44
N TYR A 271 9.31 31.12 -21.63
CA TYR A 271 9.09 29.69 -21.83
C TYR A 271 10.40 29.07 -22.32
N ASN A 272 10.76 27.93 -21.75
CA ASN A 272 11.86 27.09 -22.20
C ASN A 272 11.32 25.66 -22.38
N ALA A 273 11.66 25.03 -23.49
CA ALA A 273 11.30 23.64 -23.77
C ALA A 273 12.57 22.84 -24.03
N THR A 274 12.71 21.70 -23.35
CA THR A 274 13.84 20.78 -23.50
C THR A 274 13.33 19.43 -23.94
N LEU A 275 13.78 18.97 -25.11
CA LEU A 275 13.51 17.61 -25.59
C LEU A 275 14.57 16.64 -25.02
N LYS A 276 14.16 15.45 -24.62
CA LYS A 276 15.03 14.37 -24.13
C LYS A 276 14.71 13.06 -24.84
N GLY A 277 15.77 12.34 -25.23
CA GLY A 277 15.65 11.21 -26.17
C GLY A 277 15.48 11.70 -27.61
N GLY A 278 15.46 10.75 -28.55
CA GLY A 278 15.38 11.03 -29.97
C GLY A 278 16.66 11.63 -30.55
N ASP A 279 16.61 11.93 -31.83
CA ASP A 279 17.71 12.56 -32.56
C ASP A 279 17.92 13.99 -32.07
N MET A 280 19.15 14.26 -31.62
CA MET A 280 19.57 15.57 -31.12
C MET A 280 19.47 16.68 -32.18
N THR A 281 19.45 16.35 -33.48
CA THR A 281 19.27 17.37 -34.53
C THR A 281 17.92 18.07 -34.44
N TYR A 282 16.93 17.43 -33.80
CA TYR A 282 15.60 18.00 -33.58
C TYR A 282 15.45 18.65 -32.20
N HIS A 283 16.50 18.65 -31.36
CA HIS A 283 16.48 19.30 -30.06
C HIS A 283 16.57 20.82 -30.22
N ILE A 284 15.45 21.51 -29.98
CA ILE A 284 15.36 22.96 -30.10
C ILE A 284 15.27 23.54 -28.71
N ARG A 285 16.22 24.43 -28.37
CA ARG A 285 16.28 25.07 -27.05
C ARG A 285 15.13 26.05 -26.80
N ASN A 286 14.47 26.55 -27.85
CA ASN A 286 13.38 27.48 -27.70
C ASN A 286 12.30 27.30 -28.79
N LEU A 287 11.36 26.39 -28.53
CA LEU A 287 10.22 26.14 -29.42
C LEU A 287 9.35 27.38 -29.65
N THR A 288 9.37 28.37 -28.74
CA THR A 288 8.54 29.58 -28.85
C THR A 288 9.02 30.56 -29.91
N GLN A 289 10.23 30.38 -30.45
CA GLN A 289 10.76 31.21 -31.54
C GLN A 289 10.33 30.71 -32.93
N LEU A 290 9.68 29.54 -33.02
CA LEU A 290 9.19 28.96 -34.26
C LEU A 290 7.72 29.31 -34.49
N SER A 291 7.30 29.34 -35.76
CA SER A 291 5.88 29.32 -36.09
C SER A 291 5.25 28.00 -35.64
N SER A 292 3.94 27.99 -35.41
CA SER A 292 3.20 26.79 -34.96
C SER A 292 3.45 25.58 -35.87
N ASP A 293 3.43 25.78 -37.19
CA ASP A 293 3.63 24.71 -38.17
C ASP A 293 5.04 24.14 -38.11
N LYS A 294 6.06 24.99 -38.02
CA LYS A 294 7.46 24.56 -37.93
C LYS A 294 7.74 23.84 -36.61
N ALA A 295 7.18 24.33 -35.50
CA ALA A 295 7.29 23.66 -34.20
C ALA A 295 6.66 22.27 -34.25
N SER A 296 5.46 22.15 -34.84
CA SER A 296 4.75 20.88 -34.99
C SER A 296 5.53 19.89 -35.86
N GLU A 297 6.03 20.33 -37.02
CA GLU A 297 6.86 19.51 -37.91
C GLU A 297 8.15 19.03 -37.21
N HIS A 298 8.80 19.91 -36.44
CA HIS A 298 10.01 19.54 -35.68
C HIS A 298 9.72 18.53 -34.57
N ILE A 299 8.62 18.70 -33.83
CA ILE A 299 8.20 17.75 -32.80
C ILE A 299 7.85 16.41 -33.41
N GLU A 300 7.13 16.39 -34.54
CA GLU A 300 6.77 15.14 -35.22
C GLU A 300 8.03 14.36 -35.65
N LYS A 301 9.00 15.04 -36.27
CA LYS A 301 10.29 14.43 -36.64
C LYS A 301 11.06 13.90 -35.42
N TRP A 302 11.05 14.66 -34.32
CA TRP A 302 11.63 14.22 -33.06
C TRP A 302 10.92 12.98 -32.51
N VAL A 303 9.58 12.95 -32.45
CA VAL A 303 8.80 11.80 -31.99
C VAL A 303 9.08 10.56 -32.84
N GLN A 304 9.13 10.69 -34.17
CA GLN A 304 9.48 9.59 -35.08
C GLN A 304 10.87 9.03 -34.80
N SER A 305 11.82 9.89 -34.42
CA SER A 305 13.20 9.50 -34.09
C SER A 305 13.35 8.74 -32.76
N LEU A 306 12.39 8.87 -31.83
CA LEU A 306 12.40 8.14 -30.55
C LEU A 306 12.48 6.64 -30.73
N SER A 307 11.93 6.14 -31.83
CA SER A 307 11.90 4.71 -32.15
C SER A 307 13.29 4.13 -32.48
N VAL A 308 14.30 5.00 -32.66
CA VAL A 308 15.71 4.67 -32.93
C VAL A 308 16.62 5.08 -31.76
N GLN A 309 16.28 6.14 -31.05
CA GLN A 309 17.07 6.65 -29.92
C GLN A 309 16.18 6.94 -28.70
N PRO A 310 15.55 5.91 -28.12
CA PRO A 310 14.66 6.14 -26.99
C PRO A 310 15.44 6.52 -25.73
N LEU A 311 14.76 7.17 -24.80
CA LEU A 311 15.17 7.44 -23.44
C LEU A 311 14.39 6.54 -22.48
N MET A 312 15.05 6.07 -21.42
CA MET A 312 14.36 5.45 -20.27
C MET A 312 13.74 6.53 -19.40
N LEU A 313 12.42 6.50 -19.29
CA LEU A 313 11.64 7.47 -18.54
C LEU A 313 11.64 7.07 -17.06
N ASN A 314 11.76 8.08 -16.19
CA ASN A 314 11.89 7.88 -14.73
C ASN A 314 10.68 8.36 -13.93
N THR A 315 9.61 8.80 -14.59
CA THR A 315 8.46 9.37 -13.89
C THR A 315 7.51 8.29 -13.37
N ASN A 316 7.12 7.30 -14.18
CA ASN A 316 6.39 6.13 -13.69
C ASN A 316 7.24 4.86 -13.79
N MET A 317 7.78 4.46 -12.65
CA MET A 317 8.55 3.23 -12.49
C MET A 317 7.85 2.30 -11.52
N HIS A 318 8.16 1.01 -11.60
CA HIS A 318 7.80 0.07 -10.55
C HIS A 318 9.06 -0.26 -9.77
N LEU A 319 9.01 -0.01 -8.47
CA LEU A 319 10.10 -0.30 -7.56
C LEU A 319 9.77 -1.49 -6.67
N MET A 320 10.76 -2.35 -6.44
CA MET A 320 10.69 -3.46 -5.49
C MET A 320 11.76 -3.29 -4.41
N PRO A 321 11.45 -3.46 -3.11
CA PRO A 321 12.44 -3.34 -2.05
C PRO A 321 13.60 -4.33 -2.19
N LEU A 322 14.83 -3.91 -1.86
CA LEU A 322 15.99 -4.82 -1.88
C LEU A 322 15.84 -6.01 -0.92
N SER A 323 15.12 -5.83 0.18
CA SER A 323 14.83 -6.87 1.16
C SER A 323 14.04 -8.04 0.56
N TYR A 324 13.17 -7.78 -0.42
CA TYR A 324 12.44 -8.82 -1.15
C TYR A 324 13.42 -9.78 -1.86
N TYR A 325 14.37 -9.25 -2.60
CA TYR A 325 15.38 -10.05 -3.31
C TYR A 325 16.38 -10.67 -2.34
N ALA A 326 16.82 -9.94 -1.32
CA ALA A 326 17.69 -10.49 -0.30
C ALA A 326 17.07 -11.69 0.42
N ARG A 327 15.74 -11.70 0.66
CA ARG A 327 15.03 -12.85 1.26
C ARG A 327 15.08 -14.10 0.39
N LYS A 328 15.12 -13.99 -0.94
CA LYS A 328 15.27 -15.14 -1.84
C LYS A 328 16.60 -15.87 -1.62
N HIS A 329 17.65 -15.16 -1.20
CA HIS A 329 18.98 -15.71 -0.90
C HIS A 329 19.16 -16.05 0.58
N ASN A 330 18.86 -15.09 1.47
CA ASN A 330 19.05 -15.17 2.91
C ASN A 330 17.86 -14.52 3.64
N PRO A 331 16.86 -15.31 4.09
CA PRO A 331 15.63 -14.78 4.69
C PRO A 331 15.87 -13.86 5.89
N ASN A 332 16.83 -14.21 6.76
CA ASN A 332 17.16 -13.41 7.93
C ASN A 332 17.77 -12.06 7.51
N ALA A 333 18.77 -12.07 6.61
CA ALA A 333 19.38 -10.82 6.15
C ALA A 333 18.34 -9.90 5.48
N GLY A 334 17.42 -10.46 4.68
CA GLY A 334 16.30 -9.70 4.12
C GLY A 334 15.42 -9.02 5.18
N GLN A 335 15.13 -9.70 6.30
CA GLN A 335 14.43 -9.08 7.45
C GLN A 335 15.26 -7.96 8.09
N GLN A 336 16.57 -8.14 8.26
CA GLN A 336 17.43 -7.10 8.83
C GLN A 336 17.50 -5.86 7.91
N ILE A 337 17.50 -6.06 6.59
CA ILE A 337 17.44 -4.98 5.59
C ILE A 337 16.12 -4.21 5.72
N ASP A 338 14.98 -4.89 5.91
CA ASP A 338 13.70 -4.20 6.15
C ASP A 338 13.77 -3.29 7.38
N LEU A 339 14.18 -3.83 8.53
CA LEU A 339 14.27 -3.07 9.78
C LEU A 339 15.21 -1.86 9.62
N ALA A 340 16.37 -2.06 9.01
CA ALA A 340 17.33 -1.00 8.76
C ALA A 340 16.79 0.05 7.78
N SER A 341 16.03 -0.35 6.76
CA SER A 341 15.42 0.56 5.78
C SER A 341 14.32 1.42 6.42
N GLN A 342 13.51 0.86 7.32
CA GLN A 342 12.51 1.63 8.07
C GLN A 342 13.16 2.71 8.93
N GLU A 343 14.26 2.39 9.60
CA GLU A 343 15.02 3.37 10.38
C GLU A 343 15.73 4.38 9.47
N LEU A 344 16.18 3.97 8.28
CA LEU A 344 16.73 4.88 7.28
C LEU A 344 15.67 5.90 6.82
N PHE A 345 14.45 5.47 6.50
CA PHE A 345 13.36 6.36 6.04
C PHE A 345 12.90 7.35 7.12
N LYS A 346 13.04 7.00 8.40
CA LYS A 346 12.72 7.87 9.54
C LYS A 346 13.84 8.87 9.92
N ASP A 347 15.01 8.79 9.28
CA ASP A 347 16.26 9.48 9.70
C ASP A 347 16.85 9.00 11.04
N ASN A 348 16.51 7.77 11.42
CA ASN A 348 16.90 7.14 12.67
C ASN A 348 18.00 6.09 12.51
N LEU A 349 18.46 5.80 11.29
CA LEU A 349 19.62 4.94 11.05
C LEU A 349 20.91 5.65 11.50
N LYS A 350 21.05 5.87 12.80
CA LYS A 350 22.16 6.55 13.46
C LYS A 350 22.50 5.75 14.72
N TYR A 351 23.78 5.65 15.02
CA TYR A 351 24.22 4.94 16.21
C TYR A 351 23.69 5.64 17.47
N VAL A 352 23.03 4.87 18.33
CA VAL A 352 22.56 5.35 19.63
C VAL A 352 23.52 4.80 20.69
N PRO A 353 24.37 5.64 21.30
CA PRO A 353 25.25 5.19 22.37
C PRO A 353 24.43 4.56 23.49
N VAL A 354 24.89 3.42 24.00
CA VAL A 354 24.31 2.83 25.19
C VAL A 354 24.56 3.81 26.34
N SER A 355 23.53 4.55 26.73
CA SER A 355 23.62 5.43 27.88
C SER A 355 23.90 4.55 29.09
N THR A 356 25.08 4.70 29.69
CA THR A 356 25.44 4.12 30.99
C THR A 356 24.64 4.83 32.09
N ARG A 357 23.31 4.74 32.04
CA ARG A 357 22.49 5.14 33.17
C ARG A 357 22.64 4.07 34.24
N THR A 358 23.07 4.51 35.41
CA THR A 358 22.95 3.77 36.66
C THR A 358 21.51 3.23 36.78
N PRO A 359 21.34 1.99 37.29
CA PRO A 359 20.02 1.39 37.44
C PRO A 359 19.10 2.37 38.18
N PRO A 360 17.89 2.63 37.68
CA PRO A 360 16.96 3.46 38.42
C PRO A 360 16.67 2.79 39.78
N PRO A 361 16.54 3.58 40.87
CA PRO A 361 16.13 3.04 42.16
C PRO A 361 14.78 2.30 42.02
N PRO A 362 14.52 1.29 42.86
CA PRO A 362 13.30 0.49 42.80
C PRO A 362 12.08 1.40 42.81
N ARG A 363 11.22 1.25 41.80
CA ARG A 363 9.97 2.01 41.72
C ARG A 363 9.08 1.58 42.89
N PRO A 364 8.48 2.51 43.66
CA PRO A 364 7.43 2.18 44.61
C PRO A 364 6.24 1.55 43.87
N ASP A 365 5.71 0.46 44.43
CA ASP A 365 4.61 -0.33 43.89
C ASP A 365 3.37 0.55 43.68
N VAL A 366 3.13 0.94 42.42
CA VAL A 366 1.83 1.44 41.99
C VAL A 366 1.06 0.25 41.44
N PRO A 367 -0.13 -0.07 41.99
CA PRO A 367 -0.96 -1.15 41.47
C PRO A 367 -1.28 -0.87 40.00
N PRO A 368 -1.03 -1.82 39.08
CA PRO A 368 -1.37 -1.64 37.68
C PRO A 368 -2.89 -1.44 37.54
N PRO A 369 -3.34 -0.56 36.62
CA PRO A 369 -4.75 -0.41 36.31
C PRO A 369 -5.33 -1.77 35.89
N PRO A 370 -6.62 -2.03 36.19
CA PRO A 370 -7.26 -3.30 35.89
C PRO A 370 -7.12 -3.63 34.38
N PRO A 371 -6.59 -4.80 34.02
CA PRO A 371 -6.28 -5.11 32.64
C PRO A 371 -7.54 -5.22 31.79
N GLN A 372 -7.69 -4.37 30.78
CA GLN A 372 -8.71 -4.55 29.75
C GLN A 372 -8.22 -5.64 28.77
N GLN A 373 -9.00 -6.71 28.65
CA GLN A 373 -8.74 -7.90 27.83
C GLN A 373 -9.56 -7.79 26.53
N SER A 374 -8.95 -8.12 25.38
CA SER A 374 -9.56 -8.19 24.02
C SER A 374 -9.14 -9.51 23.31
N SER A 375 -9.77 -9.97 22.20
CA SER A 375 -9.89 -11.40 21.73
C SER A 375 -8.74 -12.01 20.93
N GLY A 376 -9.02 -13.07 20.17
CA GLY A 376 -8.17 -14.10 19.62
C GLY A 376 -7.11 -13.54 18.69
N CYS A 377 -5.89 -13.95 18.95
CA CYS A 377 -4.74 -13.37 18.30
C CYS A 377 -3.69 -14.44 18.02
N LEU A 378 -2.84 -14.12 17.08
CA LEU A 378 -1.71 -14.90 16.63
C LEU A 378 -0.43 -14.40 17.30
N LYS A 379 0.50 -15.31 17.53
CA LYS A 379 1.82 -15.00 18.08
C LYS A 379 2.68 -14.30 17.02
N ALA A 380 3.55 -13.38 17.44
CA ALA A 380 4.63 -12.89 16.57
C ALA A 380 5.39 -14.06 15.91
N GLY A 381 5.76 -13.91 14.64
CA GLY A 381 6.38 -14.94 13.82
C GLY A 381 5.38 -15.88 13.12
N THR A 382 4.07 -15.77 13.37
CA THR A 382 3.05 -16.53 12.64
C THR A 382 3.09 -16.15 11.16
N LEU A 383 3.24 -17.12 10.28
CA LEU A 383 3.41 -16.89 8.84
C LEU A 383 2.06 -16.79 8.13
N ILE A 384 1.78 -15.64 7.52
CA ILE A 384 0.58 -15.37 6.73
C ILE A 384 0.87 -15.59 5.25
N LEU A 385 -0.01 -16.32 4.56
CA LEU A 385 0.16 -16.64 3.15
C LEU A 385 -0.35 -15.50 2.26
N LEU A 386 0.57 -14.89 1.51
CA LEU A 386 0.30 -13.84 0.55
C LEU A 386 -0.31 -14.40 -0.76
N SER A 387 -0.94 -13.52 -1.54
CA SER A 387 -1.57 -13.83 -2.83
C SER A 387 -0.60 -14.36 -3.89
N ASP A 388 0.66 -13.92 -3.83
CA ASP A 388 1.75 -14.38 -4.70
C ASP A 388 2.34 -15.74 -4.26
N GLY A 389 1.86 -16.31 -3.14
CA GLY A 389 2.35 -17.57 -2.58
C GLY A 389 3.50 -17.41 -1.58
N CYS A 390 4.03 -16.21 -1.38
CA CYS A 390 5.00 -15.93 -0.33
C CYS A 390 4.37 -16.01 1.06
N LYS A 391 5.21 -16.14 2.09
CA LYS A 391 4.77 -16.07 3.49
C LYS A 391 5.46 -14.92 4.20
N LEU A 392 4.71 -14.11 4.94
CA LEU A 392 5.25 -13.05 5.80
C LEU A 392 4.86 -13.28 7.26
N PRO A 393 5.75 -13.01 8.23
CA PRO A 393 5.36 -12.95 9.64
C PRO A 393 4.23 -11.94 9.85
N ILE A 394 3.27 -12.24 10.73
CA ILE A 394 2.08 -11.42 10.94
C ILE A 394 2.41 -9.99 11.38
N GLU A 395 3.48 -9.80 12.16
CA GLU A 395 3.97 -8.49 12.56
C GLU A 395 4.50 -7.63 11.40
N MET A 396 4.65 -8.22 10.21
CA MET A 396 5.04 -7.55 8.97
C MET A 396 3.89 -7.38 7.99
N ILE A 397 2.69 -7.86 8.31
CA ILE A 397 1.50 -7.64 7.49
C ILE A 397 0.96 -6.25 7.76
N HIS A 398 0.59 -5.55 6.69
CA HIS A 398 0.04 -4.20 6.74
C HIS A 398 -1.32 -4.14 6.02
N SER A 399 -2.11 -3.12 6.36
CA SER A 399 -3.28 -2.75 5.58
C SER A 399 -2.89 -2.50 4.12
N GLY A 400 -3.61 -3.12 3.19
CA GLY A 400 -3.35 -3.09 1.76
C GLY A 400 -2.66 -4.33 1.22
N ASP A 401 -2.01 -5.14 2.06
CA ASP A 401 -1.37 -6.38 1.61
C ASP A 401 -2.43 -7.35 1.04
N MET A 402 -2.06 -8.06 -0.03
CA MET A 402 -2.92 -9.04 -0.69
C MET A 402 -2.58 -10.45 -0.20
N ILE A 403 -3.51 -11.10 0.51
CA ILE A 403 -3.35 -12.44 1.08
C ILE A 403 -4.36 -13.43 0.48
N LEU A 404 -4.32 -14.71 0.87
CA LEU A 404 -5.25 -15.73 0.36
C LEU A 404 -6.31 -16.12 1.39
N ASP A 405 -7.55 -16.28 0.93
CA ASP A 405 -8.68 -16.78 1.70
C ASP A 405 -8.82 -18.33 1.66
N ILE A 406 -9.86 -18.86 2.29
CA ILE A 406 -10.24 -20.29 2.26
C ILE A 406 -10.50 -20.87 0.87
N ASN A 407 -10.74 -20.03 -0.13
CA ASN A 407 -10.93 -20.41 -1.53
C ASN A 407 -9.69 -20.14 -2.38
N LEU A 408 -8.58 -19.75 -1.75
CA LEU A 408 -7.34 -19.35 -2.41
C LEU A 408 -7.53 -18.17 -3.37
N LYS A 409 -8.53 -17.35 -3.10
CA LYS A 409 -8.74 -16.08 -3.79
C LYS A 409 -7.95 -14.99 -3.08
N PRO A 410 -7.27 -14.09 -3.82
CA PRO A 410 -6.67 -12.91 -3.24
C PRO A 410 -7.71 -12.06 -2.50
N CYS A 411 -7.41 -11.67 -1.26
CA CYS A 411 -8.18 -10.72 -0.48
C CYS A 411 -7.26 -9.66 0.13
N LYS A 412 -7.79 -8.47 0.33
CA LYS A 412 -7.05 -7.34 0.86
C LYS A 412 -7.08 -7.35 2.38
N VAL A 413 -5.94 -7.11 3.02
CA VAL A 413 -5.89 -6.81 4.45
C VAL A 413 -6.40 -5.39 4.66
N ILE A 414 -7.44 -5.23 5.45
CA ILE A 414 -7.99 -3.91 5.81
C ILE A 414 -7.27 -3.36 7.05
N GLY A 415 -6.94 -4.24 7.99
CA GLY A 415 -6.29 -3.89 9.26
C GLY A 415 -5.40 -5.03 9.75
N ALA A 416 -4.21 -4.67 10.24
CA ALA A 416 -3.28 -5.58 10.89
C ALA A 416 -2.85 -4.98 12.23
N ASN A 417 -3.40 -5.54 13.31
CA ASN A 417 -3.35 -4.94 14.63
C ASN A 417 -2.69 -5.85 15.64
N HIS A 418 -2.30 -5.27 16.77
CA HIS A 418 -1.80 -6.03 17.90
C HIS A 418 -2.36 -5.52 19.22
N MET A 419 -2.41 -6.42 20.18
CA MET A 419 -2.73 -6.16 21.58
C MET A 419 -1.75 -6.91 22.47
N LEU A 420 -1.82 -6.68 23.77
CA LEU A 420 -0.95 -7.35 24.74
C LEU A 420 -1.59 -8.67 25.21
N MET A 421 -0.76 -9.68 25.42
CA MET A 421 -1.19 -11.04 25.77
C MET A 421 -1.94 -11.09 27.11
N ASN A 422 -1.59 -10.21 28.06
CA ASN A 422 -2.37 -9.94 29.27
C ASN A 422 -2.78 -11.22 30.04
N GLY A 423 -1.84 -12.14 30.22
CA GLY A 423 -2.05 -13.40 30.95
C GLY A 423 -2.73 -14.52 30.17
N LYS A 424 -3.09 -14.30 28.90
CA LYS A 424 -3.58 -15.37 28.02
C LYS A 424 -2.53 -16.46 27.82
N LYS A 425 -2.96 -17.59 27.29
CA LYS A 425 -2.10 -18.73 26.93
C LYS A 425 -2.08 -18.91 25.42
N PHE A 426 -0.94 -19.33 24.89
CA PHE A 426 -0.87 -19.79 23.51
C PHE A 426 -1.24 -21.27 23.43
N TYR A 427 -1.76 -21.63 22.27
CA TYR A 427 -2.14 -22.95 21.85
C TYR A 427 -1.56 -23.21 20.46
N GLY A 428 -1.48 -24.48 20.09
CA GLY A 428 -0.92 -24.93 18.82
C GLY A 428 -1.47 -26.26 18.39
N PHE A 429 -1.33 -26.59 17.11
CA PHE A 429 -1.64 -27.92 16.56
C PHE A 429 -0.45 -28.88 16.61
N SER A 430 0.69 -28.42 17.14
CA SER A 430 1.84 -29.25 17.46
C SER A 430 2.50 -28.75 18.74
N LYS A 431 3.14 -29.66 19.49
CA LYS A 431 3.82 -29.32 20.76
C LYS A 431 4.90 -28.24 20.59
N ASN A 432 5.53 -28.16 19.42
CA ASN A 432 6.64 -27.26 19.15
C ASN A 432 6.21 -25.96 18.45
N ASN A 433 4.93 -25.81 18.11
CA ASN A 433 4.44 -24.64 17.38
C ASN A 433 3.09 -24.18 17.95
N CYS A 434 3.16 -23.45 19.06
CA CYS A 434 2.01 -22.74 19.64
C CYS A 434 2.01 -21.29 19.14
N PHE A 435 0.95 -20.90 18.43
CA PHE A 435 0.91 -19.67 17.65
C PHE A 435 -0.42 -18.91 17.73
N PHE A 436 -1.41 -19.37 18.51
CA PHE A 436 -2.71 -18.70 18.64
C PHE A 436 -3.22 -18.69 20.08
N THR A 437 -4.06 -17.71 20.46
CA THR A 437 -4.68 -17.62 21.78
C THR A 437 -6.03 -18.36 21.84
N GLY A 438 -6.60 -18.50 23.04
CA GLY A 438 -7.76 -19.35 23.27
C GLY A 438 -9.01 -18.97 22.48
N GLY A 439 -9.23 -17.66 22.28
CA GLY A 439 -10.34 -17.11 21.50
C GLY A 439 -10.16 -17.13 19.97
N HIS A 440 -9.02 -17.58 19.43
CA HIS A 440 -8.79 -17.55 17.98
C HIS A 440 -9.57 -18.65 17.25
N ILE A 441 -10.21 -18.31 16.13
CA ILE A 441 -11.08 -19.23 15.38
C ILE A 441 -10.38 -19.84 14.16
N PHE A 442 -10.60 -21.14 13.94
CA PHE A 442 -10.12 -21.87 12.76
C PHE A 442 -11.28 -22.48 12.01
N ALA A 443 -11.23 -22.49 10.68
CA ALA A 443 -12.24 -23.15 9.86
C ALA A 443 -12.08 -24.67 9.96
N ARG A 444 -13.15 -25.37 10.30
CA ARG A 444 -13.24 -26.84 10.30
C ARG A 444 -13.63 -27.38 8.92
N SER A 445 -14.47 -26.64 8.21
CA SER A 445 -14.99 -27.01 6.90
C SER A 445 -15.30 -25.78 6.05
N LYS A 446 -15.51 -25.97 4.75
CA LYS A 446 -15.94 -24.91 3.82
C LYS A 446 -17.36 -24.41 4.10
N SER A 447 -18.11 -25.08 4.97
CA SER A 447 -19.51 -24.76 5.33
C SER A 447 -19.64 -23.83 6.54
N ASN A 448 -18.69 -22.91 6.75
CA ASN A 448 -18.70 -21.92 7.85
C ASN A 448 -18.78 -22.52 9.27
N GLU A 449 -18.22 -23.72 9.48
CA GLU A 449 -18.04 -24.28 10.81
C GLU A 449 -16.66 -23.89 11.33
N PHE A 450 -16.61 -23.35 12.54
CA PHE A 450 -15.39 -22.89 13.17
C PHE A 450 -15.11 -23.64 14.46
N VAL A 451 -13.84 -23.69 14.86
CA VAL A 451 -13.40 -24.25 16.14
C VAL A 451 -12.63 -23.20 16.93
N VAL A 452 -12.79 -23.21 18.26
CA VAL A 452 -12.11 -22.31 19.19
C VAL A 452 -11.76 -23.05 20.48
N VAL A 453 -10.69 -22.66 21.16
CA VAL A 453 -10.30 -23.32 22.42
C VAL A 453 -11.13 -22.79 23.60
N SER A 454 -11.47 -21.50 23.59
CA SER A 454 -12.29 -20.86 24.62
C SER A 454 -13.37 -19.99 23.99
N LYS A 455 -14.62 -20.47 24.01
CA LYS A 455 -15.78 -19.67 23.59
C LYS A 455 -15.95 -18.45 24.46
N GLN A 456 -15.66 -18.58 25.76
CA GLN A 456 -15.73 -17.46 26.68
C GLN A 456 -14.77 -16.34 26.28
N GLU A 457 -13.53 -16.66 25.89
CA GLU A 457 -12.58 -15.65 25.39
C GLU A 457 -13.06 -15.02 24.09
N LEU A 458 -13.58 -15.81 23.15
CA LEU A 458 -14.12 -15.31 21.88
C LEU A 458 -15.31 -14.36 22.09
N LEU A 459 -16.31 -14.79 22.88
CA LEU A 459 -17.55 -14.05 23.13
C LEU A 459 -17.38 -12.83 24.01
N LYS A 460 -16.28 -12.74 24.79
CA LYS A 460 -15.98 -11.56 25.58
C LYS A 460 -15.80 -10.33 24.69
N ASP A 461 -15.21 -10.54 23.53
CA ASP A 461 -14.67 -9.46 22.70
C ASP A 461 -15.40 -9.37 21.36
N ASN A 462 -15.88 -10.51 20.84
CA ASN A 462 -16.87 -10.57 19.78
C ASN A 462 -18.12 -11.32 20.25
N PRO A 463 -18.99 -10.68 21.04
CA PRO A 463 -20.19 -11.31 21.62
C PRO A 463 -21.20 -11.80 20.59
N PHE A 464 -21.05 -11.36 19.35
CA PHE A 464 -21.96 -11.65 18.25
C PHE A 464 -21.48 -12.78 17.34
N VAL A 465 -20.29 -13.34 17.61
CA VAL A 465 -19.82 -14.59 17.00
C VAL A 465 -20.63 -15.80 17.51
N ASP A 466 -21.52 -15.64 18.49
CA ASP A 466 -22.47 -16.68 18.91
C ASP A 466 -23.42 -17.11 17.77
N GLU A 467 -23.57 -16.29 16.72
CA GLU A 467 -24.28 -16.67 15.49
C GLU A 467 -23.47 -17.58 14.57
N LEU A 468 -22.14 -17.64 14.73
CA LEU A 468 -21.32 -18.58 13.99
C LEU A 468 -21.45 -19.96 14.62
N ASN A 469 -21.45 -21.00 13.78
CA ASN A 469 -21.38 -22.36 14.27
C ASN A 469 -19.96 -22.66 14.77
N VAL A 470 -19.67 -22.21 15.99
CA VAL A 470 -18.38 -22.39 16.65
C VAL A 470 -18.44 -23.57 17.61
N VAL A 471 -17.49 -24.49 17.49
CA VAL A 471 -17.31 -25.63 18.40
C VAL A 471 -16.16 -25.33 19.35
N GLU A 472 -16.39 -25.49 20.65
CA GLU A 472 -15.34 -25.33 21.67
C GLU A 472 -14.54 -26.63 21.80
N VAL A 473 -13.21 -26.53 21.87
CA VAL A 473 -12.32 -27.68 21.88
C VAL A 473 -11.36 -27.61 23.06
N GLN A 474 -11.11 -28.74 23.71
CA GLN A 474 -10.25 -28.78 24.88
C GLN A 474 -8.80 -29.14 24.50
N PRO A 475 -7.78 -28.63 25.21
CA PRO A 475 -6.40 -29.11 25.03
C PRO A 475 -6.30 -30.62 25.20
N GLY A 476 -5.62 -31.29 24.26
CA GLY A 476 -5.52 -32.75 24.18
C GLY A 476 -6.59 -33.41 23.31
N GLN A 477 -7.62 -32.68 22.88
CA GLN A 477 -8.64 -33.18 21.97
C GLN A 477 -8.14 -33.18 20.52
N SER A 478 -8.48 -34.25 19.79
CA SER A 478 -8.31 -34.32 18.34
C SER A 478 -9.51 -33.67 17.64
N ILE A 479 -9.23 -32.81 16.66
CA ILE A 479 -10.21 -32.00 15.95
C ILE A 479 -9.85 -31.96 14.47
N GLU A 480 -10.82 -31.61 13.64
CA GLU A 480 -10.63 -31.40 12.22
C GLU A 480 -10.51 -29.90 11.93
N VAL A 481 -9.44 -29.50 11.22
CA VAL A 481 -9.22 -28.11 10.77
C VAL A 481 -8.79 -28.07 9.33
N MET A 482 -9.13 -27.00 8.62
CA MET A 482 -8.69 -26.80 7.25
C MET A 482 -7.25 -26.30 7.19
N LYS A 483 -6.46 -26.92 6.30
CA LYS A 483 -5.05 -26.63 6.11
C LYS A 483 -4.63 -26.75 4.64
N ILE A 484 -3.73 -25.89 4.18
CA ILE A 484 -3.09 -26.02 2.88
C ILE A 484 -1.97 -27.08 2.94
N LYS A 485 -2.01 -28.09 2.06
CA LYS A 485 -0.99 -29.16 2.01
C LYS A 485 -0.01 -29.05 0.86
N ASN A 486 -0.36 -28.33 -0.21
CA ASN A 486 0.47 -28.24 -1.40
C ASN A 486 0.50 -26.80 -1.94
N TYR A 487 1.71 -26.27 -2.16
CA TYR A 487 1.95 -24.93 -2.72
C TYR A 487 2.17 -24.95 -4.24
N THR A 488 2.15 -26.12 -4.87
CA THR A 488 2.31 -26.27 -6.33
C THR A 488 1.02 -25.89 -7.08
N SER A 489 1.00 -26.08 -8.40
CA SER A 489 0.00 -25.55 -9.35
C SER A 489 -1.47 -25.86 -9.01
N THR A 490 -1.74 -26.90 -8.21
CA THR A 490 -3.06 -27.16 -7.63
C THR A 490 -2.98 -26.96 -6.12
N LYS A 491 -3.03 -25.68 -5.69
CA LYS A 491 -3.12 -25.36 -4.27
C LYS A 491 -4.39 -26.03 -3.72
N ASP A 492 -4.21 -27.00 -2.83
CA ASP A 492 -5.32 -27.75 -2.23
C ASP A 492 -5.41 -27.47 -0.73
N ILE A 493 -6.60 -27.06 -0.31
CA ILE A 493 -6.97 -26.98 1.10
C ILE A 493 -7.73 -28.24 1.47
N VAL A 494 -7.19 -28.96 2.44
CA VAL A 494 -7.75 -30.21 2.93
C VAL A 494 -8.18 -30.06 4.39
N CYS A 495 -9.07 -30.94 4.83
CA CYS A 495 -9.35 -31.11 6.24
C CYS A 495 -8.27 -32.03 6.84
N GLU A 496 -7.63 -31.60 7.93
CA GLU A 496 -6.62 -32.36 8.65
C GLU A 496 -7.03 -32.56 10.10
N SER A 497 -6.91 -33.80 10.58
CA SER A 497 -7.06 -34.11 12.00
C SER A 497 -5.81 -33.66 12.75
N VAL A 498 -6.00 -32.75 13.70
CA VAL A 498 -4.95 -32.16 14.54
C VAL A 498 -5.28 -32.32 16.01
N THR A 499 -4.28 -32.29 16.88
CA THR A 499 -4.49 -32.26 18.34
C THR A 499 -4.13 -30.87 18.87
N VAL A 500 -4.98 -30.30 19.73
CA VAL A 500 -4.71 -29.00 20.34
C VAL A 500 -3.75 -29.17 21.52
N PHE A 501 -2.65 -28.43 21.51
CA PHE A 501 -1.68 -28.37 22.60
C PHE A 501 -1.74 -27.00 23.26
N LYS A 502 -1.68 -26.98 24.59
CA LYS A 502 -1.50 -25.76 25.38
C LYS A 502 -0.01 -25.54 25.59
N ASP A 503 0.47 -24.33 25.31
CA ASP A 503 1.86 -23.96 25.58
C ASP A 503 2.10 -23.92 27.10
N PRO A 504 3.07 -24.71 27.64
CA PRO A 504 3.39 -24.68 29.05
C PRO A 504 4.09 -23.37 29.47
N THR A 505 4.61 -22.60 28.51
CA THR A 505 5.37 -21.38 28.76
C THR A 505 4.50 -20.31 29.41
N GLN A 506 5.04 -19.66 30.44
CA GLN A 506 4.47 -18.44 30.98
C GLN A 506 5.05 -17.25 30.22
N TYR A 507 4.17 -16.50 29.57
CA TYR A 507 4.53 -15.31 28.81
C TYR A 507 4.32 -14.06 29.66
N ASP A 508 5.12 -13.03 29.39
CA ASP A 508 4.90 -11.70 29.94
C ASP A 508 3.53 -11.17 29.48
N ALA A 509 2.87 -10.39 30.34
CA ALA A 509 1.64 -9.70 29.98
C ALA A 509 1.83 -8.75 28.79
N GLU A 510 3.05 -8.23 28.60
CA GLU A 510 3.43 -7.31 27.52
C GLU A 510 3.75 -7.98 26.18
N VAL A 511 3.68 -9.31 26.07
CA VAL A 511 3.92 -10.00 24.79
C VAL A 511 2.85 -9.57 23.78
N PRO A 512 3.22 -9.05 22.59
CA PRO A 512 2.23 -8.67 21.59
C PRO A 512 1.61 -9.91 20.94
N VAL A 513 0.31 -9.82 20.69
CA VAL A 513 -0.49 -10.79 19.95
C VAL A 513 -1.26 -10.06 18.86
N TYR A 514 -1.33 -10.64 17.67
CA TYR A 514 -1.73 -9.96 16.43
C TYR A 514 -3.05 -10.49 15.89
N PHE A 515 -3.84 -9.66 15.24
CA PHE A 515 -5.03 -10.08 14.53
C PHE A 515 -5.15 -9.36 13.20
N LEU A 516 -5.75 -10.04 12.22
CA LEU A 516 -5.98 -9.51 10.88
C LEU A 516 -7.46 -9.28 10.64
N ILE A 517 -7.71 -8.21 9.90
CA ILE A 517 -8.99 -7.86 9.33
C ILE A 517 -8.84 -7.91 7.82
N VAL A 518 -9.66 -8.74 7.16
CA VAL A 518 -9.61 -8.96 5.71
C VAL A 518 -10.91 -8.56 5.02
N GLU A 519 -10.79 -8.13 3.77
CA GLU A 519 -11.87 -7.77 2.86
C GLU A 519 -12.25 -8.99 2.01
N ASN A 520 -13.09 -9.88 2.56
CA ASN A 520 -13.69 -10.98 1.79
C ASN A 520 -15.02 -11.45 2.40
N GLU A 521 -15.83 -12.11 1.58
CA GLU A 521 -17.14 -12.66 1.98
C GLU A 521 -17.03 -13.77 3.03
N THR A 522 -15.92 -14.52 2.99
CA THR A 522 -15.72 -15.68 3.87
C THR A 522 -15.24 -15.27 5.25
N GLY A 523 -14.64 -14.09 5.37
CA GLY A 523 -13.97 -13.66 6.59
C GLY A 523 -12.76 -14.52 6.94
N THR A 524 -12.04 -15.06 5.96
CA THR A 524 -10.95 -16.03 6.22
C THR A 524 -9.60 -15.63 5.64
N TYR A 525 -8.54 -16.16 6.23
CA TYR A 525 -7.17 -16.04 5.75
C TYR A 525 -6.34 -17.27 6.14
N ILE A 526 -5.12 -17.39 5.64
CA ILE A 526 -4.25 -18.55 5.91
C ILE A 526 -3.06 -18.13 6.79
N ALA A 527 -2.94 -18.76 7.97
CA ALA A 527 -1.87 -18.52 8.94
C ALA A 527 -1.24 -19.83 9.41
N ASN A 528 0.09 -19.94 9.32
CA ASN A 528 0.85 -21.19 9.55
C ASN A 528 0.21 -22.40 8.84
N ASP A 529 -0.33 -22.15 7.65
CA ASP A 529 -0.94 -23.11 6.74
C ASP A 529 -2.37 -23.51 7.11
N TYR A 530 -2.89 -23.04 8.24
CA TYR A 530 -4.26 -23.27 8.66
C TYR A 530 -5.18 -22.14 8.20
N VAL A 531 -6.43 -22.47 7.91
CA VAL A 531 -7.45 -21.48 7.58
C VAL A 531 -8.00 -20.88 8.88
N CYS A 532 -7.71 -19.60 9.08
CA CYS A 532 -8.18 -18.79 10.21
C CYS A 532 -9.41 -17.97 9.81
N GLY A 533 -10.29 -17.72 10.76
CA GLY A 533 -11.33 -16.69 10.63
C GLY A 533 -10.82 -15.34 11.13
N HIS A 534 -11.21 -14.26 10.46
CA HIS A 534 -11.07 -12.91 10.99
C HIS A 534 -12.09 -12.66 12.10
N GLU A 535 -11.80 -11.73 12.98
CA GLU A 535 -12.70 -11.43 14.11
C GLU A 535 -13.73 -10.36 13.78
N LEU A 536 -13.89 -9.97 12.51
CA LEU A 536 -14.93 -9.00 12.19
C LEU A 536 -16.30 -9.64 12.35
N PRO A 537 -17.21 -8.98 13.05
CA PRO A 537 -18.61 -9.34 12.99
C PRO A 537 -19.17 -9.10 11.59
N ARG A 538 -20.20 -9.86 11.22
CA ARG A 538 -21.03 -9.53 10.05
C ARG A 538 -21.86 -8.28 10.36
N PHE A 539 -21.26 -7.11 10.18
CA PHE A 539 -21.82 -5.82 10.55
C PHE A 539 -23.25 -5.61 10.01
N GLU A 540 -23.55 -6.18 8.84
CA GLU A 540 -24.87 -6.15 8.19
C GLU A 540 -25.98 -6.76 9.06
N ARG A 541 -25.62 -7.68 9.96
CA ARG A 541 -26.55 -8.33 10.88
C ARG A 541 -26.79 -7.53 12.16
N TRP A 542 -26.05 -6.44 12.37
CA TRP A 542 -26.05 -5.68 13.63
C TRP A 542 -26.24 -4.17 13.42
N PRO A 543 -27.32 -3.75 12.74
CA PRO A 543 -27.57 -2.34 12.42
C PRO A 543 -27.63 -1.46 13.67
N ASN A 544 -28.11 -2.00 14.80
CA ASN A 544 -28.18 -1.27 16.07
C ASN A 544 -26.80 -0.98 16.68
N THR A 545 -25.85 -1.91 16.57
CA THR A 545 -24.47 -1.70 17.04
C THR A 545 -23.76 -0.68 16.17
N LEU A 546 -23.95 -0.76 14.85
CA LEU A 546 -23.45 0.23 13.88
C LEU A 546 -24.00 1.63 14.16
N ALA A 547 -25.31 1.76 14.39
CA ALA A 547 -25.94 3.04 14.71
C ALA A 547 -25.39 3.63 16.02
N CYS A 548 -25.10 2.80 17.03
CA CYS A 548 -24.46 3.23 18.27
C CYS A 548 -23.04 3.74 18.04
N LEU A 549 -22.22 2.98 17.29
CA LEU A 549 -20.85 3.37 16.93
C LEU A 549 -20.85 4.69 16.16
N GLN A 550 -21.70 4.84 15.15
CA GLN A 550 -21.83 6.09 14.39
C GLN A 550 -22.18 7.27 15.30
N LYS A 551 -23.12 7.11 16.24
CA LYS A 551 -23.48 8.18 17.17
C LYS A 551 -22.32 8.59 18.09
N ILE A 552 -21.47 7.64 18.45
CA ILE A 552 -20.23 7.89 19.20
C ILE A 552 -19.23 8.65 18.32
N PHE A 553 -18.95 8.16 17.11
CA PHE A 553 -17.94 8.73 16.21
C PHE A 553 -18.36 10.05 15.55
N THR A 554 -19.65 10.29 15.33
CA THR A 554 -20.17 11.56 14.81
C THR A 554 -20.39 12.61 15.89
N SER A 555 -20.26 12.24 17.17
CA SER A 555 -20.35 13.20 18.26
C SER A 555 -19.24 14.26 18.17
N ASN A 556 -19.58 15.49 18.54
CA ASN A 556 -18.65 16.63 18.49
C ASN A 556 -17.37 16.43 19.33
N ALA A 557 -17.37 15.47 20.27
CA ALA A 557 -16.20 15.13 21.07
C ALA A 557 -15.12 14.38 20.27
N VAL A 558 -15.51 13.55 19.30
CA VAL A 558 -14.59 12.81 18.43
C VAL A 558 -14.08 13.70 17.29
N LYS A 559 -14.97 14.47 16.65
CA LYS A 559 -14.62 15.39 15.54
C LYS A 559 -13.61 16.48 15.91
N ARG A 560 -13.54 16.91 17.19
CA ARG A 560 -12.55 17.90 17.64
C ARG A 560 -11.15 17.32 17.81
N ASN A 561 -11.02 15.99 17.96
CA ASN A 561 -9.76 15.31 18.22
C ASN A 561 -9.25 14.50 17.02
N SER A 562 -9.99 14.43 15.90
CA SER A 562 -9.62 13.70 14.69
C SER A 562 -8.65 14.46 13.77
N VAL A 563 -8.10 15.59 14.21
CA VAL A 563 -7.07 16.35 13.47
C VAL A 563 -5.69 15.98 14.01
N GLY A 564 -5.15 14.85 13.58
CA GLY A 564 -3.71 14.59 13.53
C GLY A 564 -2.92 14.40 14.84
N GLU A 565 -3.53 14.49 16.03
CA GLU A 565 -2.82 14.23 17.30
C GLU A 565 -3.32 12.95 17.99
N LYS A 566 -2.39 12.22 18.63
CA LYS A 566 -2.71 11.05 19.47
C LYS A 566 -3.81 11.44 20.47
N LEU A 567 -4.87 10.62 20.57
CA LEU A 567 -5.93 10.82 21.55
C LEU A 567 -5.34 10.94 22.95
N SER A 568 -5.54 12.08 23.59
CA SER A 568 -5.08 12.28 24.98
C SER A 568 -5.81 11.30 25.91
N PRO A 569 -5.19 10.87 27.03
CA PRO A 569 -5.88 10.06 28.05
C PRO A 569 -7.22 10.67 28.51
N LEU A 570 -7.33 12.00 28.46
CA LEU A 570 -8.56 12.72 28.75
C LEU A 570 -9.65 12.47 27.70
N ALA A 571 -9.29 12.44 26.41
CA ALA A 571 -10.22 12.12 25.33
C ALA A 571 -10.72 10.67 25.42
N ILE A 572 -9.85 9.71 25.75
CA ILE A 572 -10.23 8.31 26.00
C ILE A 572 -11.21 8.23 27.17
N SER A 573 -10.93 8.92 28.29
CA SER A 573 -11.81 8.93 29.47
C SER A 573 -13.18 9.55 29.18
N GLU A 574 -13.24 10.66 28.44
CA GLU A 574 -14.51 11.29 28.02
C GLU A 574 -15.31 10.40 27.06
N MET A 575 -14.62 9.67 26.17
CA MET A 575 -15.27 8.69 25.30
C MET A 575 -15.80 7.48 26.08
N GLU A 576 -15.04 6.94 27.04
CA GLU A 576 -15.52 5.88 27.93
C GLU A 576 -16.75 6.32 28.73
N LYS A 577 -16.75 7.55 29.28
CA LYS A 577 -17.94 8.13 29.95
C LYS A 577 -19.12 8.26 29.00
N THR A 578 -18.88 8.58 27.73
CA THR A 578 -19.93 8.69 26.71
C THR A 578 -20.52 7.31 26.38
N VAL A 579 -19.68 6.28 26.24
CA VAL A 579 -20.12 4.89 26.08
C VAL A 579 -20.93 4.44 27.29
N ASP A 580 -20.44 4.66 28.51
CA ASP A 580 -21.16 4.34 29.74
C ASP A 580 -22.47 5.11 29.89
N HIS A 581 -22.51 6.37 29.46
CA HIS A 581 -23.72 7.18 29.44
C HIS A 581 -24.74 6.62 28.46
N ILE A 582 -24.33 6.29 27.24
CA ILE A 582 -25.18 5.66 26.22
C ILE A 582 -25.69 4.31 26.73
N ALA A 583 -24.82 3.50 27.32
CA ALA A 583 -25.18 2.22 27.94
C ALA A 583 -26.24 2.39 29.03
N LYS A 584 -26.06 3.37 29.94
CA LYS A 584 -27.04 3.68 31.00
C LYS A 584 -28.35 4.22 30.44
N GLN A 585 -28.32 5.04 29.39
CA GLN A 585 -29.53 5.55 28.73
C GLN A 585 -30.30 4.45 28.01
N LEU A 586 -29.59 3.56 27.32
CA LEU A 586 -30.15 2.35 26.71
C LEU A 586 -30.77 1.46 27.80
N GLY A 587 -30.02 1.14 28.86
CA GLY A 587 -30.53 0.36 30.00
C GLY A 587 -31.78 0.97 30.64
N LYS A 588 -31.83 2.29 30.84
CA LYS A 588 -33.00 3.02 31.37
C LYS A 588 -34.18 3.01 30.41
N LYS A 589 -33.95 3.14 29.10
CA LYS A 589 -35.00 3.03 28.08
C LYS A 589 -35.55 1.60 28.02
N PHE A 590 -34.69 0.59 28.04
CA PHE A 590 -35.07 -0.82 28.06
C PHE A 590 -35.80 -1.23 29.35
N SER A 591 -35.46 -0.62 30.49
CA SER A 591 -36.15 -0.87 31.76
C SER A 591 -37.49 -0.14 31.90
N SER A 592 -37.75 0.92 31.12
CA SER A 592 -38.96 1.75 31.25
C SER A 592 -40.00 1.56 30.14
N LYS A 593 -39.64 0.94 29.01
CA LYS A 593 -40.57 0.57 27.92
C LYS A 593 -40.10 -0.73 27.24
N SER A 594 -40.43 -1.90 27.80
CA SER A 594 -40.05 -3.18 27.19
C SER A 594 -40.82 -3.51 25.91
N ASP A 595 -42.00 -2.92 25.69
CA ASP A 595 -42.92 -3.43 24.68
C ASP A 595 -43.01 -2.57 23.41
N THR A 596 -42.81 -1.24 23.47
CA THR A 596 -43.00 -0.40 22.26
C THR A 596 -41.75 -0.26 21.40
N PHE A 597 -40.55 -0.24 21.97
CA PHE A 597 -39.33 -0.07 21.16
C PHE A 597 -39.00 -1.31 20.32
N PHE A 598 -39.31 -2.52 20.82
CA PHE A 598 -39.17 -3.74 20.04
C PHE A 598 -40.36 -3.95 19.10
N ASN A 599 -41.61 -3.69 19.50
CA ASN A 599 -42.75 -3.75 18.56
C ASN A 599 -42.63 -2.74 17.41
N ASP A 600 -42.02 -1.58 17.61
CA ASP A 600 -41.75 -0.60 16.54
C ASP A 600 -40.58 -1.03 15.62
N MET A 601 -39.71 -1.97 16.04
CA MET A 601 -38.63 -2.53 15.21
C MET A 601 -38.96 -3.91 14.61
N THR A 602 -39.82 -4.70 15.24
CA THR A 602 -40.24 -6.03 14.77
C THR A 602 -41.52 -6.01 13.92
N ASN A 603 -42.34 -4.95 14.00
CA ASN A 603 -43.52 -4.75 13.12
C ASN A 603 -43.24 -3.86 11.90
N ILE A 604 -41.97 -3.63 11.57
CA ILE A 604 -41.62 -3.16 10.22
C ILE A 604 -41.74 -4.39 9.33
N GLU A 605 -42.93 -4.62 8.76
CA GLU A 605 -43.04 -5.53 7.64
C GLU A 605 -42.07 -5.08 6.54
N PRO A 606 -41.39 -6.01 5.84
CA PRO A 606 -40.37 -5.68 4.82
C PRO A 606 -40.85 -4.79 3.67
N GLU A 607 -42.14 -4.48 3.59
CA GLU A 607 -42.77 -3.78 2.46
C GLU A 607 -42.91 -2.27 2.66
N GLY A 608 -42.60 -1.72 3.85
CA GLY A 608 -42.85 -0.31 4.18
C GLY A 608 -41.66 0.65 4.20
N ILE A 609 -40.42 0.15 4.17
CA ILE A 609 -39.20 0.97 4.13
C ILE A 609 -38.39 0.49 2.93
N SER A 610 -38.23 1.33 1.92
CA SER A 610 -37.56 0.89 0.69
C SER A 610 -36.17 0.35 1.03
N THR A 611 -35.90 -0.86 0.58
CA THR A 611 -34.61 -1.55 0.67
C THR A 611 -33.45 -0.70 0.15
N GLU A 612 -33.73 0.31 -0.68
CA GLU A 612 -32.78 1.30 -1.19
C GLU A 612 -32.31 2.30 -0.13
N PHE A 613 -33.17 2.72 0.82
CA PHE A 613 -32.81 3.74 1.82
C PHE A 613 -31.86 3.18 2.90
N MET A 614 -31.97 1.89 3.25
CA MET A 614 -31.01 1.22 4.14
C MET A 614 -29.71 0.85 3.42
N ALA A 615 -29.76 0.40 2.16
CA ALA A 615 -28.56 -0.05 1.45
C ALA A 615 -27.57 1.09 1.16
N ALA A 616 -28.05 2.27 0.75
CA ALA A 616 -27.20 3.42 0.43
C ALA A 616 -26.53 4.00 1.68
N ASP A 617 -27.26 4.10 2.78
CA ASP A 617 -26.76 4.61 4.06
C ASP A 617 -25.86 3.59 4.77
N LEU A 618 -26.24 2.30 4.80
CA LEU A 618 -25.41 1.22 5.37
C LEU A 618 -24.07 1.09 4.63
N SER A 619 -24.06 1.27 3.31
CA SER A 619 -22.83 1.29 2.50
C SER A 619 -21.91 2.45 2.89
N LEU A 620 -22.47 3.64 3.11
CA LEU A 620 -21.71 4.81 3.58
C LEU A 620 -21.20 4.62 5.02
N TYR A 621 -21.98 3.95 5.87
CA TYR A 621 -21.60 3.63 7.26
C TYR A 621 -20.49 2.58 7.33
N LEU A 622 -20.61 1.51 6.53
CA LEU A 622 -19.57 0.52 6.34
C LEU A 622 -18.31 1.19 5.79
N ALA A 623 -18.41 2.05 4.78
CA ALA A 623 -17.26 2.76 4.23
C ALA A 623 -16.54 3.61 5.30
N THR A 624 -17.27 4.37 6.12
CA THR A 624 -16.68 5.20 7.19
C THR A 624 -15.99 4.35 8.26
N MET A 625 -16.60 3.23 8.67
CA MET A 625 -15.93 2.32 9.61
C MET A 625 -14.72 1.65 8.98
N MET A 626 -14.81 1.24 7.72
CA MET A 626 -13.70 0.60 7.00
C MET A 626 -12.53 1.58 6.84
N GLU A 627 -12.81 2.86 6.59
CA GLU A 627 -11.79 3.93 6.65
C GLU A 627 -11.13 4.03 8.03
N MET A 628 -11.90 3.93 9.11
CA MET A 628 -11.32 3.92 10.46
C MET A 628 -10.55 2.65 10.79
N LEU A 629 -10.95 1.51 10.21
CA LEU A 629 -10.26 0.23 10.40
C LEU A 629 -8.86 0.22 9.74
N HIS A 630 -8.58 1.17 8.84
CA HIS A 630 -7.25 1.37 8.25
C HIS A 630 -6.23 2.01 9.21
N ASP A 631 -6.67 2.62 10.32
CA ASP A 631 -5.78 3.13 11.35
C ASP A 631 -5.70 2.15 12.52
N ASN A 632 -4.48 1.74 12.89
CA ASN A 632 -4.26 0.71 13.92
C ASN A 632 -4.82 1.09 15.30
N TYR A 633 -4.85 2.39 15.61
CA TYR A 633 -5.38 2.89 16.87
C TYR A 633 -6.91 2.89 16.86
N TRP A 634 -7.51 3.41 15.79
CA TRP A 634 -8.97 3.49 15.65
C TRP A 634 -9.63 2.13 15.48
N SER A 635 -8.96 1.18 14.82
CA SER A 635 -9.48 -0.18 14.66
C SER A 635 -9.55 -0.94 15.99
N THR A 636 -8.48 -0.90 16.79
CA THR A 636 -8.46 -1.48 18.14
C THR A 636 -9.55 -0.87 19.01
N PHE A 637 -9.70 0.45 18.94
CA PHE A 637 -10.74 1.19 19.66
C PHE A 637 -12.16 0.85 19.19
N ALA A 638 -12.38 0.78 17.88
CA ALA A 638 -13.67 0.42 17.29
C ALA A 638 -14.09 -1.00 17.70
N MET A 639 -13.16 -1.96 17.69
CA MET A 639 -13.41 -3.33 18.18
C MET A 639 -13.72 -3.37 19.67
N LEU A 640 -13.04 -2.57 20.49
CA LEU A 640 -13.33 -2.47 21.93
C LEU A 640 -14.75 -1.93 22.19
N ILE A 641 -15.14 -0.85 21.51
CA ILE A 641 -16.49 -0.29 21.65
C ILE A 641 -17.52 -1.29 21.12
N TYR A 642 -17.24 -1.92 19.98
CA TYR A 642 -18.09 -2.95 19.40
C TYR A 642 -18.37 -4.06 20.40
N GLY A 643 -17.33 -4.64 21.01
CA GLY A 643 -17.45 -5.69 22.02
C GLY A 643 -18.26 -5.23 23.23
N ARG A 644 -18.02 -4.02 23.75
CA ARG A 644 -18.79 -3.48 24.89
C ARG A 644 -20.27 -3.24 24.56
N CYS A 645 -20.54 -2.52 23.48
CA CYS A 645 -21.90 -2.27 23.02
C CYS A 645 -22.64 -3.59 22.74
N GLY A 646 -21.93 -4.56 22.17
CA GLY A 646 -22.48 -5.86 21.87
C GLY A 646 -22.85 -6.67 23.10
N ASN A 647 -21.96 -6.73 24.09
CA ASN A 647 -22.25 -7.39 25.36
C ASN A 647 -23.48 -6.78 26.04
N LEU A 648 -23.57 -5.44 26.08
CA LEU A 648 -24.72 -4.74 26.65
C LEU A 648 -26.03 -5.07 25.94
N ILE A 649 -26.02 -5.06 24.60
CA ILE A 649 -27.20 -5.41 23.79
C ILE A 649 -27.58 -6.87 24.03
N ARG A 650 -26.60 -7.79 24.05
CA ARG A 650 -26.82 -9.21 24.32
C ARG A 650 -27.42 -9.43 25.70
N ASP A 651 -26.86 -8.83 26.75
CA ASP A 651 -27.37 -8.95 28.11
C ASP A 651 -28.83 -8.48 28.21
N VAL A 652 -29.20 -7.42 27.49
CA VAL A 652 -30.60 -6.95 27.40
C VAL A 652 -31.48 -7.98 26.69
N LEU A 653 -31.03 -8.52 25.54
CA LEU A 653 -31.78 -9.53 24.77
C LEU A 653 -31.96 -10.83 25.55
N ASP A 654 -30.94 -11.30 26.26
CA ASP A 654 -30.99 -12.52 27.07
C ASP A 654 -31.91 -12.34 28.28
N ASN A 655 -31.85 -11.19 28.95
CA ASN A 655 -32.78 -10.85 30.02
C ASN A 655 -34.23 -10.76 29.52
N GLN A 656 -34.45 -10.30 28.28
CA GLN A 656 -35.77 -10.32 27.66
C GLN A 656 -36.22 -11.74 27.35
N LYS A 657 -35.39 -12.58 26.69
CA LYS A 657 -35.70 -13.99 26.43
C LYS A 657 -36.06 -14.73 27.73
N GLN A 658 -35.31 -14.52 28.81
CA GLN A 658 -35.61 -15.12 30.11
C GLN A 658 -36.96 -14.65 30.69
N LYS A 659 -37.32 -13.38 30.50
CA LYS A 659 -38.65 -12.87 30.87
C LYS A 659 -39.75 -13.51 30.02
N THR A 660 -39.59 -13.59 28.70
CA THR A 660 -40.57 -14.20 27.80
C THR A 660 -40.76 -15.69 28.09
N VAL A 661 -39.66 -16.42 28.36
CA VAL A 661 -39.69 -17.83 28.77
C VAL A 661 -40.37 -17.99 30.13
N SER A 662 -40.04 -17.14 31.13
CA SER A 662 -40.70 -17.18 32.45
C SER A 662 -42.20 -16.86 32.37
N SER A 663 -42.60 -15.92 31.51
CA SER A 663 -44.01 -15.61 31.24
C SER A 663 -44.73 -16.75 30.52
N SER A 664 -44.07 -17.45 29.59
CA SER A 664 -44.63 -18.61 28.90
C SER A 664 -44.77 -19.84 29.81
N VAL A 665 -43.83 -20.05 30.74
CA VAL A 665 -43.89 -21.13 31.75
C VAL A 665 -44.98 -20.85 32.79
N LEU A 666 -45.23 -19.57 33.14
CA LEU A 666 -46.36 -19.13 33.98
C LEU A 666 -47.73 -19.18 33.27
N LEU A 667 -47.76 -19.31 31.95
CA LEU A 667 -48.98 -19.52 31.16
C LEU A 667 -49.25 -21.01 30.87
N THR A 668 -48.30 -21.90 31.22
CA THR A 668 -48.41 -23.36 31.04
C THR A 668 -48.50 -24.11 32.38
N LEU A 669 -48.50 -23.38 33.51
CA LEU A 669 -48.91 -23.82 34.85
C LEU A 669 -50.21 -23.10 35.21
#